data_AF-A0A380A8K1-F1
#
_entry.id   AF-A0A380A8K1-F1
#
_cell.length_a   1.000
_cell.length_b   1.000
_cell.length_c   1.000
_cell.angle_alpha   90.00
_cell.angle_beta   90.00
_cell.angle_gamma   90.00
#
_symmetry.space_group_name_H-M   'P 1'
#
loop_
_entity.id
_entity.type
_entity.pdbx_description
1 polymer ?
#
loop_
_entity_poly.entity_id
_entity_poly.type
_entity_poly.pdbx_seq_one_letter_code
_entity_poly.pdbx_strand_id
1 'polypeptide(L)'
;MQSWEFKNKAKTLKQLRGSLSYGEVLPLLVLPYHSFKICDNDYFQDVFTELNANRLVVRSSYSCEDSAETSMAGMFTSILDITTPDSLIKAIEDVFSSYPQGFSHAEEVLIQPMAMDIENSGVIFTCDPNSGASYYVISNDTSGRTNTVTSGMQGEVETYFLKKNVSPEFPLIKVLLPLANELITGFNNHHLDIEYGIDKLGKIYLFQVRPLCTNKVIDLPSPLSHLESISKKLEMLMKPHPFLYGKTTVFGVMPDWNPAEIIGLYPKTLALSLYKILVTDSIWAYQRNNYGYKNLRSFPLMIDFLGLPYIDVRVSFNSFLPKDIGKNLGHKLVDYYLDCLKANPKAHDSVEFDIVLSCYTPSIKNKMNELVDAGFTDGECSELASHLLQLTNRIIDPRTGLWIQDLHRIEKLKKLHVTTKHGFIDPVSRIYWQLENCKRYGTLPFAGLARAAFIAVQLLQSLKEESVLSQQDYDQFLSSLNTVSGTMQEDLVRLSKEDFLTEYGHLRPGTYDICSPRYDMTSEKYFDWEDIESNYSSTIEQLKFSPDVYEKINRLLSQHGINHSAYSLLHFIKCAIEGREYAKFVFTQSLSDALEDFALLGDSYGYKREDMAYFNANLINQLMTGSDSQFEVIRDSINAGKELYKSSSLIKLPPLINSSREAYEFKISECEPSYITRKKVIATVANCIENTDFKDKIILITSADPGYDWIFSHKIKGFITAFGGCNSHMAIRAVELNIPAVIGAGEFKFNQWAKAKVLELDCESHCVRVVK
;
A
#
# COMPACT_ATOMS: atom_id res chain seq x y z
N MET A 1 -32.56 -4.87 32.57
CA MET A 1 -31.48 -5.22 31.62
C MET A 1 -30.55 -6.16 32.35
N GLN A 2 -30.31 -7.37 31.84
CA GLN A 2 -29.25 -8.23 32.36
C GLN A 2 -27.91 -7.57 32.01
N SER A 3 -27.08 -7.31 33.02
CA SER A 3 -25.70 -6.87 32.82
C SER A 3 -24.84 -8.11 32.55
N TRP A 4 -24.10 -8.12 31.44
CA TRP A 4 -23.15 -9.17 31.12
C TRP A 4 -21.74 -8.82 31.57
N GLU A 5 -20.94 -9.81 31.92
CA GLU A 5 -19.57 -9.63 32.43
C GLU A 5 -18.59 -10.49 31.65
N PHE A 6 -17.41 -9.94 31.35
CA PHE A 6 -16.36 -10.71 30.70
C PHE A 6 -15.70 -11.67 31.69
N LYS A 7 -15.64 -12.94 31.29
CA LYS A 7 -14.92 -14.03 31.96
C LYS A 7 -14.01 -14.70 30.92
N ASN A 8 -13.56 -15.93 31.17
CA ASN A 8 -12.92 -16.73 30.13
C ASN A 8 -13.92 -17.10 29.01
N LYS A 9 -13.39 -17.53 27.86
CA LYS A 9 -14.16 -17.85 26.64
C LYS A 9 -15.38 -18.71 26.92
N ALA A 10 -15.21 -19.82 27.63
CA ALA A 10 -16.28 -20.77 27.92
C ALA A 10 -17.38 -20.17 28.82
N LYS A 11 -17.01 -19.47 29.89
CA LYS A 11 -17.96 -18.88 30.85
C LYS A 11 -18.74 -17.73 30.23
N THR A 12 -18.09 -16.90 29.41
CA THR A 12 -18.74 -15.82 28.66
C THR A 12 -19.80 -16.39 27.71
N LEU A 13 -19.48 -17.41 26.92
CA LEU A 13 -20.45 -18.06 26.04
C LEU A 13 -21.59 -18.75 26.82
N LYS A 14 -21.26 -19.42 27.93
CA LYS A 14 -22.27 -20.05 28.82
C LYS A 14 -23.28 -19.04 29.34
N GLN A 15 -22.84 -17.83 29.67
CA GLN A 15 -23.69 -16.74 30.15
C GLN A 15 -24.62 -16.21 29.07
N LEU A 16 -24.18 -16.18 27.81
CA LEU A 16 -24.96 -15.64 26.68
C LEU A 16 -25.96 -16.66 26.10
N ARG A 17 -25.75 -17.95 26.35
CA ARG A 17 -26.62 -19.02 25.84
C ARG A 17 -28.07 -18.82 26.28
N GLY A 18 -28.98 -18.72 25.30
CA GLY A 18 -30.41 -18.52 25.52
C GLY A 18 -30.82 -17.10 25.95
N SER A 19 -29.87 -16.16 26.00
CA SER A 19 -30.12 -14.76 26.37
C SER A 19 -30.00 -13.77 25.21
N LEU A 20 -29.51 -14.23 24.05
CA LEU A 20 -29.37 -13.43 22.83
C LEU A 20 -30.68 -13.41 22.03
N SER A 21 -31.01 -12.24 21.47
CA SER A 21 -32.19 -12.03 20.62
C SER A 21 -31.84 -12.10 19.14
N TYR A 22 -30.59 -11.76 18.79
CA TYR A 22 -30.13 -11.61 17.39
C TYR A 22 -29.05 -12.62 17.00
N GLY A 23 -28.84 -13.66 17.80
CA GLY A 23 -27.92 -14.75 17.51
C GLY A 23 -28.08 -15.89 18.50
N GLU A 24 -27.37 -16.99 18.28
CA GLU A 24 -27.41 -18.17 19.15
C GLU A 24 -26.01 -18.61 19.54
N VAL A 25 -25.81 -18.96 20.81
CA VAL A 25 -24.65 -19.73 21.24
C VAL A 25 -25.03 -21.20 21.20
N LEU A 26 -24.29 -21.99 20.42
CA LEU A 26 -24.47 -23.45 20.35
C LEU A 26 -24.38 -24.09 21.75
N PRO A 27 -25.02 -25.26 21.96
CA PRO A 27 -24.82 -26.05 23.17
C PRO A 27 -23.34 -26.16 23.53
N LEU A 28 -23.03 -26.12 24.81
CA LEU A 28 -21.64 -26.15 25.25
C LEU A 28 -21.48 -26.87 26.58
N LEU A 29 -20.36 -27.57 26.69
CA LEU A 29 -19.88 -28.23 27.89
C LEU A 29 -18.52 -27.61 28.24
N VAL A 30 -18.32 -27.31 29.53
CA VAL A 30 -17.07 -26.76 30.05
C VAL A 30 -16.47 -27.81 30.96
N LEU A 31 -15.28 -28.31 30.60
CA LEU A 31 -14.62 -29.39 31.32
C LEU A 31 -13.32 -28.89 31.98
N PRO A 32 -13.27 -28.80 33.32
CA PRO A 32 -12.04 -28.51 34.04
C PRO A 32 -11.03 -29.67 33.95
N TYR A 33 -9.74 -29.35 34.02
CA TYR A 33 -8.67 -30.34 33.93
C TYR A 33 -8.75 -31.42 35.01
N HIS A 34 -9.05 -31.04 36.26
CA HIS A 34 -9.22 -32.02 37.34
C HIS A 34 -10.38 -32.99 37.09
N SER A 35 -11.47 -32.53 36.49
CA SER A 35 -12.61 -33.38 36.12
C SER A 35 -12.24 -34.32 34.98
N PHE A 36 -11.54 -33.83 33.96
CA PHE A 36 -11.04 -34.65 32.86
C PHE A 36 -10.20 -35.84 33.35
N LYS A 37 -9.37 -35.65 34.39
CA LYS A 37 -8.51 -36.69 34.97
C LYS A 37 -9.25 -37.80 35.72
N ILE A 38 -10.52 -37.61 36.07
CA ILE A 38 -11.32 -38.58 36.83
C ILE A 38 -12.48 -39.17 36.03
N CYS A 39 -12.74 -38.66 34.82
CA CYS A 39 -13.75 -39.20 33.89
C CYS A 39 -13.27 -40.51 33.26
N ASP A 40 -14.20 -41.45 33.04
CA ASP A 40 -13.98 -42.68 32.27
C ASP A 40 -14.43 -42.52 30.81
N ASN A 41 -14.22 -43.56 30.00
CA ASN A 41 -14.61 -43.52 28.57
C ASN A 41 -16.13 -43.41 28.37
N ASP A 42 -16.93 -43.96 29.29
CA ASP A 42 -18.39 -43.92 29.21
C ASP A 42 -18.89 -42.46 29.29
N TYR A 43 -18.26 -41.63 30.14
CA TYR A 43 -18.54 -40.18 30.18
C TYR A 43 -18.41 -39.52 28.80
N PHE A 44 -17.33 -39.80 28.06
CA PHE A 44 -17.10 -39.17 26.74
C PHE A 44 -18.03 -39.70 25.64
N GLN A 45 -18.57 -40.91 25.82
CA GLN A 45 -19.65 -41.42 24.98
C GLN A 45 -20.93 -40.59 25.17
N ASP A 46 -21.25 -40.26 26.43
CA ASP A 46 -22.44 -39.49 26.79
C ASP A 46 -22.35 -38.02 26.33
N VAL A 47 -21.15 -37.43 26.22
CA VAL A 47 -20.97 -36.04 25.76
C VAL A 47 -21.59 -35.78 24.38
N PHE A 48 -21.46 -36.73 23.44
CA PHE A 48 -22.07 -36.60 22.10
C PHE A 48 -23.61 -36.58 22.18
N THR A 49 -24.18 -37.38 23.08
CA THR A 49 -25.62 -37.46 23.33
C THR A 49 -26.12 -36.21 24.04
N GLU A 50 -25.42 -35.72 25.06
CA GLU A 50 -25.76 -34.53 25.84
C GLU A 50 -25.78 -33.27 24.97
N LEU A 51 -24.78 -33.13 24.09
CA LEU A 51 -24.69 -32.00 23.17
C LEU A 51 -25.54 -32.19 21.90
N ASN A 52 -26.19 -33.34 21.75
CA ASN A 52 -27.01 -33.73 20.60
C ASN A 52 -26.29 -33.48 19.27
N ALA A 53 -25.05 -33.97 19.15
CA ALA A 53 -24.18 -33.67 18.01
C ALA A 53 -23.40 -34.91 17.57
N ASN A 54 -23.25 -35.07 16.25
CA ASN A 54 -22.43 -36.13 15.64
C ASN A 54 -20.98 -35.69 15.40
N ARG A 55 -20.72 -34.38 15.46
CA ARG A 55 -19.42 -33.75 15.30
C ARG A 55 -19.24 -32.70 16.36
N LEU A 56 -18.10 -32.72 17.04
CA LEU A 56 -17.75 -31.79 18.10
C LEU A 56 -16.51 -30.96 17.73
N VAL A 57 -16.37 -29.85 18.44
CA VAL A 57 -15.17 -29.02 18.46
C VAL A 57 -14.69 -28.87 19.90
N VAL A 58 -13.38 -29.00 20.11
CA VAL A 58 -12.71 -28.72 21.39
C VAL A 58 -11.87 -27.46 21.23
N ARG A 59 -12.14 -26.45 22.07
CA ARG A 59 -11.46 -25.15 22.06
C ARG A 59 -10.80 -24.87 23.39
N SER A 60 -9.67 -24.16 23.33
CA SER A 60 -9.06 -23.57 24.52
C SER A 60 -10.00 -22.59 25.22
N SER A 61 -9.96 -22.59 26.54
CA SER A 61 -10.61 -21.60 27.40
C SER A 61 -9.74 -21.33 28.64
N TYR A 62 -8.49 -20.96 28.40
CA TYR A 62 -7.53 -20.68 29.46
C TYR A 62 -7.93 -19.43 30.26
N SER A 63 -7.77 -19.45 31.57
CA SER A 63 -8.30 -18.40 32.47
C SER A 63 -7.68 -17.03 32.22
N CYS A 64 -6.42 -16.98 31.76
CA CYS A 64 -5.74 -15.75 31.38
C CYS A 64 -5.72 -15.50 29.86
N GLU A 65 -6.47 -16.27 29.06
CA GLU A 65 -6.47 -16.17 27.58
C GLU A 65 -6.88 -14.79 27.07
N ASP A 66 -7.90 -14.20 27.70
CA ASP A 66 -8.43 -12.88 27.33
C ASP A 66 -8.59 -12.02 28.60
N SER A 67 -7.91 -10.87 28.62
CA SER A 67 -8.06 -9.84 29.66
C SER A 67 -8.36 -8.49 29.01
N ALA A 68 -8.61 -7.46 29.83
CA ALA A 68 -8.78 -6.08 29.33
C ALA A 68 -7.47 -5.50 28.76
N GLU A 69 -6.32 -6.03 29.16
CA GLU A 69 -4.98 -5.49 28.84
C GLU A 69 -4.19 -6.38 27.88
N THR A 70 -4.51 -7.67 27.79
CA THR A 70 -3.77 -8.67 27.01
C THR A 70 -4.71 -9.69 26.38
N SER A 71 -4.51 -10.00 25.10
CA SER A 71 -5.17 -11.12 24.43
C SER A 71 -4.14 -12.12 23.92
N MET A 72 -4.35 -13.41 24.23
CA MET A 72 -3.59 -14.55 23.70
C MET A 72 -4.35 -15.24 22.54
N ALA A 73 -5.00 -14.44 21.70
CA ALA A 73 -5.74 -14.90 20.52
C ALA A 73 -4.91 -15.86 19.66
N GLY A 74 -5.45 -17.05 19.36
CA GLY A 74 -4.80 -18.04 18.50
C GLY A 74 -3.54 -18.70 19.10
N MET A 75 -3.18 -18.41 20.35
CA MET A 75 -2.00 -18.99 21.00
C MET A 75 -2.18 -20.46 21.37
N PHE A 76 -3.41 -20.86 21.70
CA PHE A 76 -3.74 -22.20 22.17
C PHE A 76 -4.52 -23.00 21.11
N THR A 77 -4.38 -24.32 21.17
CA THR A 77 -4.90 -25.21 20.12
C THR A 77 -6.43 -25.29 20.17
N SER A 78 -7.06 -25.39 18.99
CA SER A 78 -8.46 -25.77 18.81
C SER A 78 -8.55 -26.89 17.79
N ILE A 79 -9.31 -27.94 18.11
CA ILE A 79 -9.41 -29.15 17.29
C ILE A 79 -10.85 -29.30 16.81
N LEU A 80 -11.03 -29.30 15.49
CA LEU A 80 -12.31 -29.40 14.80
C LEU A 80 -12.59 -30.85 14.39
N ASP A 81 -13.83 -31.10 13.95
CA ASP A 81 -14.27 -32.34 13.29
C ASP A 81 -14.07 -33.63 14.09
N ILE A 82 -14.37 -33.56 15.39
CA ILE A 82 -14.24 -34.70 16.31
C ILE A 82 -15.50 -35.56 16.20
N THR A 83 -15.34 -36.83 15.83
CA THR A 83 -16.45 -37.73 15.49
C THR A 83 -16.56 -38.96 16.39
N THR A 84 -15.59 -39.20 17.27
CA THR A 84 -15.56 -40.37 18.15
C THR A 84 -15.13 -40.02 19.58
N PRO A 85 -15.52 -40.80 20.61
CA PRO A 85 -15.06 -40.59 21.98
C PRO A 85 -13.53 -40.61 22.14
N ASP A 86 -12.84 -41.56 21.49
CA ASP A 86 -11.37 -41.63 21.54
C ASP A 86 -10.69 -40.38 20.94
N SER A 87 -11.23 -39.87 19.83
CA SER A 87 -10.73 -38.61 19.23
C SER A 87 -11.04 -37.39 20.09
N LEU A 88 -12.16 -37.41 20.84
CA LEU A 88 -12.49 -36.36 21.80
C LEU A 88 -11.51 -36.32 22.97
N ILE A 89 -11.19 -37.48 23.56
CA ILE A 89 -10.20 -37.58 24.66
C ILE A 89 -8.86 -37.03 24.19
N LYS A 90 -8.37 -37.51 23.05
CA LYS A 90 -7.09 -37.04 22.48
C LYS A 90 -7.11 -35.54 22.20
N ALA A 91 -8.20 -35.02 21.65
CA ALA A 91 -8.33 -33.59 21.39
C ALA A 91 -8.29 -32.75 22.67
N ILE A 92 -8.93 -33.22 23.75
CA ILE A 92 -8.88 -32.55 25.05
C ILE A 92 -7.45 -32.56 25.62
N GLU A 93 -6.74 -33.69 25.52
CA GLU A 93 -5.33 -33.79 25.93
C GLU A 93 -4.44 -32.83 25.14
N ASP A 94 -4.59 -32.80 23.82
CA ASP A 94 -3.83 -31.94 22.92
C ASP A 94 -4.09 -30.46 23.24
N VAL A 95 -5.34 -30.06 23.50
CA VAL A 95 -5.66 -28.68 23.88
C VAL A 95 -5.05 -28.31 25.24
N PHE A 96 -5.18 -29.15 26.26
CA PHE A 96 -4.54 -28.87 27.56
C PHE A 96 -3.01 -28.84 27.46
N SER A 97 -2.41 -29.65 26.57
CA SER A 97 -0.96 -29.65 26.35
C SER A 97 -0.44 -28.33 25.78
N SER A 98 -1.32 -27.54 25.14
CA SER A 98 -0.97 -26.21 24.63
C SER A 98 -0.86 -25.15 25.74
N TYR A 99 -1.37 -25.41 26.94
CA TYR A 99 -1.35 -24.45 28.06
C TYR A 99 0.05 -24.33 28.69
N PRO A 100 0.37 -23.20 29.37
CA PRO A 100 1.67 -23.02 30.01
C PRO A 100 1.99 -24.12 31.03
N GLN A 101 3.26 -24.54 31.13
CA GLN A 101 3.65 -25.55 32.12
C GLN A 101 3.31 -25.11 33.54
N GLY A 102 2.74 -26.03 34.34
CA GLY A 102 2.30 -25.75 35.71
C GLY A 102 0.96 -25.04 35.81
N PHE A 103 0.13 -25.06 34.76
CA PHE A 103 -1.20 -24.47 34.77
C PHE A 103 -2.10 -25.03 35.89
N SER A 104 -3.06 -24.22 36.32
CA SER A 104 -3.99 -24.58 37.40
C SER A 104 -4.84 -25.80 37.02
N HIS A 105 -5.10 -26.70 37.96
CA HIS A 105 -6.02 -27.82 37.71
C HIS A 105 -7.49 -27.38 37.56
N ALA A 106 -7.77 -26.10 37.81
CA ALA A 106 -9.05 -25.46 37.53
C ALA A 106 -9.17 -24.91 36.10
N GLU A 107 -8.12 -24.99 35.28
CA GLU A 107 -8.20 -24.59 33.87
C GLU A 107 -9.19 -25.45 33.08
N GLU A 108 -9.81 -24.85 32.09
CA GLU A 108 -10.99 -25.40 31.41
C GLU A 108 -10.73 -25.57 29.91
N VAL A 109 -11.42 -26.55 29.32
CA VAL A 109 -11.65 -26.62 27.87
C VAL A 109 -13.13 -26.44 27.56
N LEU A 110 -13.41 -25.94 26.36
CA LEU A 110 -14.75 -25.75 25.83
C LEU A 110 -15.05 -26.81 24.78
N ILE A 111 -16.16 -27.54 24.95
CA ILE A 111 -16.63 -28.55 23.99
C ILE A 111 -17.99 -28.08 23.45
N GLN A 112 -18.14 -28.01 22.13
CA GLN A 112 -19.39 -27.61 21.46
C GLN A 112 -19.71 -28.52 20.27
N PRO A 113 -20.98 -28.60 19.83
CA PRO A 113 -21.31 -29.05 18.49
C PRO A 113 -20.52 -28.26 17.44
N MET A 114 -20.04 -28.96 16.42
CA MET A 114 -19.47 -28.29 15.26
C MET A 114 -20.61 -27.65 14.46
N ALA A 115 -20.51 -26.34 14.20
CA ALA A 115 -21.47 -25.65 13.34
C ALA A 115 -21.35 -26.19 11.91
N MET A 116 -22.46 -26.67 11.35
CA MET A 116 -22.54 -27.24 10.01
C MET A 116 -23.22 -26.27 9.05
N ASP A 117 -23.01 -26.45 7.75
CA ASP A 117 -23.65 -25.64 6.70
C ASP A 117 -23.45 -24.14 6.85
N ILE A 118 -22.31 -23.73 7.40
CA ILE A 118 -21.91 -22.33 7.47
C ILE A 118 -21.67 -21.82 6.05
N GLU A 119 -22.34 -20.72 5.71
CA GLU A 119 -22.15 -19.99 4.45
C GLU A 119 -21.20 -18.82 4.65
N ASN A 120 -21.34 -18.10 5.77
CA ASN A 120 -20.48 -16.97 6.11
C ASN A 120 -19.89 -17.17 7.50
N SER A 121 -18.61 -16.90 7.67
CA SER A 121 -18.02 -16.81 9.00
C SER A 121 -17.05 -15.64 9.08
N GLY A 122 -16.80 -15.13 10.27
CA GLY A 122 -15.96 -13.96 10.36
C GLY A 122 -15.80 -13.38 11.75
N VAL A 123 -15.22 -12.19 11.73
CA VAL A 123 -14.93 -11.40 12.92
C VAL A 123 -15.52 -10.00 12.76
N ILE A 124 -16.16 -9.51 13.81
CA ILE A 124 -16.65 -8.13 13.92
C ILE A 124 -15.85 -7.43 15.00
N PHE A 125 -15.15 -6.36 14.62
CA PHE A 125 -14.66 -5.38 15.57
C PHE A 125 -15.64 -4.21 15.66
N THR A 126 -15.99 -3.80 16.87
CA THR A 126 -16.90 -2.66 17.10
C THR A 126 -16.17 -1.31 17.14
N CYS A 127 -14.87 -1.28 16.88
CA CYS A 127 -14.07 -0.12 16.50
C CYS A 127 -12.94 -0.59 15.57
N ASP A 128 -12.26 0.34 14.89
CA ASP A 128 -11.06 0.00 14.13
C ASP A 128 -9.96 -0.47 15.11
N PRO A 129 -9.42 -1.70 14.97
CA PRO A 129 -8.45 -2.24 15.92
C PRO A 129 -7.09 -1.54 15.90
N ASN A 130 -6.77 -0.80 14.83
CA ASN A 130 -5.47 -0.14 14.66
C ASN A 130 -5.47 1.29 15.23
N SER A 131 -6.49 2.08 14.91
CA SER A 131 -6.57 3.49 15.32
C SER A 131 -7.59 3.78 16.43
N GLY A 132 -8.46 2.82 16.76
CA GLY A 132 -9.59 3.04 17.66
C GLY A 132 -10.72 3.84 17.02
N ALA A 133 -10.68 4.07 15.70
CA ALA A 133 -11.70 4.85 15.02
C ALA A 133 -13.10 4.21 15.17
N SER A 134 -14.11 5.07 15.32
CA SER A 134 -15.49 4.67 15.57
C SER A 134 -16.18 4.13 14.31
N TYR A 135 -15.87 2.87 13.97
CA TYR A 135 -16.39 2.07 12.85
C TYR A 135 -16.75 0.65 13.32
N TYR A 136 -17.72 0.00 12.69
CA TYR A 136 -17.78 -1.46 12.68
C TYR A 136 -16.88 -1.96 11.56
N VAL A 137 -15.99 -2.91 11.88
CA VAL A 137 -15.09 -3.55 10.91
C VAL A 137 -15.43 -5.03 10.89
N ILE A 138 -15.93 -5.54 9.76
CA ILE A 138 -16.40 -6.93 9.63
C ILE A 138 -15.53 -7.63 8.59
N SER A 139 -14.76 -8.61 9.02
CA SER A 139 -13.99 -9.48 8.12
C SER A 139 -14.79 -10.76 7.88
N ASN A 140 -15.15 -11.05 6.64
CA ASN A 140 -16.07 -12.14 6.28
C ASN A 140 -15.43 -13.09 5.28
N ASP A 141 -15.48 -14.39 5.59
CA ASP A 141 -15.16 -15.50 4.70
C ASP A 141 -16.45 -16.16 4.21
N THR A 142 -16.51 -16.40 2.90
CA THR A 142 -17.64 -17.05 2.20
C THR A 142 -17.33 -18.51 1.81
N SER A 143 -16.14 -19.03 2.15
CA SER A 143 -15.72 -20.40 1.81
C SER A 143 -16.47 -21.49 2.59
N GLY A 144 -17.25 -21.10 3.60
CA GLY A 144 -17.95 -22.00 4.53
C GLY A 144 -17.07 -22.61 5.62
N ARG A 145 -15.77 -22.25 5.66
CA ARG A 145 -14.89 -22.56 6.78
C ARG A 145 -15.14 -21.59 7.93
N THR A 146 -14.98 -22.03 9.17
CA THR A 146 -15.23 -21.23 10.38
C THR A 146 -13.97 -20.64 11.02
N ASN A 147 -12.79 -20.96 10.47
CA ASN A 147 -11.49 -20.59 11.03
C ASN A 147 -10.59 -19.82 10.05
N THR A 148 -11.01 -19.53 8.82
CA THR A 148 -10.16 -18.88 7.81
C THR A 148 -9.69 -17.50 8.26
N VAL A 149 -10.62 -16.68 8.78
CA VAL A 149 -10.33 -15.33 9.26
C VAL A 149 -9.44 -15.34 10.51
N THR A 150 -9.62 -16.31 11.41
CA THR A 150 -8.90 -16.39 12.68
C THR A 150 -7.55 -17.10 12.58
N SER A 151 -7.37 -18.00 11.60
CA SER A 151 -6.11 -18.73 11.35
C SER A 151 -5.19 -18.04 10.34
N GLY A 152 -5.68 -17.05 9.60
CA GLY A 152 -4.90 -16.36 8.57
C GLY A 152 -4.56 -17.21 7.34
N MET A 153 -5.27 -18.33 7.14
CA MET A 153 -5.09 -19.21 5.98
C MET A 153 -5.69 -18.60 4.71
N GLN A 154 -5.20 -19.03 3.53
CA GLN A 154 -5.69 -18.61 2.22
C GLN A 154 -7.22 -18.80 2.11
N GLY A 155 -7.93 -17.68 2.00
CA GLY A 155 -9.33 -17.55 1.61
C GLY A 155 -9.62 -16.11 1.22
N GLU A 156 -10.60 -15.88 0.35
CA GLU A 156 -11.01 -14.54 -0.06
C GLU A 156 -11.80 -13.88 1.08
N VAL A 157 -11.08 -13.28 2.04
CA VAL A 157 -11.72 -12.54 3.14
C VAL A 157 -12.05 -11.13 2.67
N GLU A 158 -13.33 -10.79 2.72
CA GLU A 158 -13.80 -9.43 2.46
C GLU A 158 -13.89 -8.64 3.75
N THR A 159 -13.33 -7.42 3.78
CA THR A 159 -13.41 -6.55 4.95
C THR A 159 -14.37 -5.40 4.69
N TYR A 160 -15.41 -5.30 5.49
CA TYR A 160 -16.43 -4.26 5.44
C TYR A 160 -16.17 -3.23 6.54
N PHE A 161 -16.33 -1.96 6.21
CA PHE A 161 -16.27 -0.85 7.15
C PHE A 161 -17.61 -0.12 7.15
N LEU A 162 -18.17 0.15 8.33
CA LEU A 162 -19.34 0.99 8.52
C LEU A 162 -19.08 2.01 9.62
N LYS A 163 -19.22 3.30 9.30
CA LYS A 163 -19.17 4.36 10.30
C LYS A 163 -20.31 4.20 11.32
N LYS A 164 -20.01 4.29 12.62
CA LYS A 164 -21.07 4.26 13.66
C LYS A 164 -22.12 5.35 13.43
N ASN A 165 -23.37 5.05 13.77
CA ASN A 165 -24.55 5.90 13.58
C ASN A 165 -24.94 6.17 12.12
N VAL A 166 -24.36 5.43 11.16
CA VAL A 166 -24.81 5.41 9.77
C VAL A 166 -25.60 4.13 9.52
N SER A 167 -26.75 4.23 8.85
CA SER A 167 -27.54 3.06 8.47
C SER A 167 -26.80 2.23 7.44
N PRO A 168 -26.63 0.89 7.61
CA PRO A 168 -25.96 0.05 6.63
C PRO A 168 -26.78 -0.12 5.34
N GLU A 169 -26.09 -0.27 4.21
CA GLU A 169 -26.63 -0.67 2.91
C GLU A 169 -26.27 -2.12 2.59
N PHE A 170 -25.07 -2.58 2.97
CA PHE A 170 -24.63 -3.95 2.74
C PHE A 170 -25.50 -4.98 3.50
N PRO A 171 -26.04 -6.02 2.84
CA PRO A 171 -26.90 -7.02 3.48
C PRO A 171 -26.25 -7.70 4.68
N LEU A 172 -24.97 -8.07 4.58
CA LEU A 172 -24.23 -8.72 5.66
C LEU A 172 -24.20 -7.86 6.93
N ILE A 173 -23.91 -6.56 6.77
CA ILE A 173 -23.86 -5.64 7.92
C ILE A 173 -25.24 -5.44 8.53
N LYS A 174 -26.30 -5.33 7.71
CA LYS A 174 -27.70 -5.25 8.20
C LYS A 174 -28.08 -6.44 9.09
N VAL A 175 -27.61 -7.63 8.73
CA VAL A 175 -27.90 -8.88 9.46
C VAL A 175 -27.11 -8.95 10.77
N LEU A 176 -25.84 -8.56 10.77
CA LEU A 176 -24.95 -8.71 11.93
C LEU A 176 -25.01 -7.56 12.93
N LEU A 177 -25.36 -6.35 12.49
CA LEU A 177 -25.33 -5.15 13.33
C LEU A 177 -26.26 -5.22 14.56
N PRO A 178 -27.47 -5.82 14.51
CA PRO A 178 -28.30 -6.02 15.69
C PRO A 178 -27.61 -6.85 16.79
N LEU A 179 -26.93 -7.95 16.42
CA LEU A 179 -26.17 -8.77 17.37
C LEU A 179 -25.01 -7.98 17.99
N ALA A 180 -24.24 -7.25 17.18
CA ALA A 180 -23.15 -6.42 17.69
C ALA A 180 -23.65 -5.35 18.68
N ASN A 181 -24.78 -4.70 18.40
CA ASN A 181 -25.38 -3.70 19.29
C ASN A 181 -25.96 -4.29 20.58
N GLU A 182 -26.57 -5.48 20.50
CA GLU A 182 -27.02 -6.24 21.67
C GLU A 182 -25.83 -6.57 22.59
N LEU A 183 -24.71 -7.03 22.03
CA LEU A 183 -23.48 -7.30 22.78
C LEU A 183 -22.87 -6.04 23.40
N ILE A 184 -22.78 -4.93 22.65
CA ILE A 184 -22.30 -3.64 23.17
C ILE A 184 -23.14 -3.19 24.37
N THR A 185 -24.46 -3.29 24.25
CA THR A 185 -25.40 -2.85 25.29
C THR A 185 -25.33 -3.77 26.52
N GLY A 186 -25.32 -5.08 26.30
CA GLY A 186 -25.32 -6.07 27.38
C GLY A 186 -24.03 -6.06 28.20
N PHE A 187 -22.87 -5.89 27.56
CA PHE A 187 -21.58 -5.77 28.26
C PHE A 187 -21.23 -4.34 28.68
N ASN A 188 -22.02 -3.34 28.27
CA ASN A 188 -21.71 -1.91 28.44
C ASN A 188 -20.28 -1.57 27.97
N ASN A 189 -19.87 -2.12 26.82
CA ASN A 189 -18.53 -1.96 26.27
C ASN A 189 -18.59 -1.73 24.75
N HIS A 190 -18.00 -0.64 24.28
CA HIS A 190 -18.00 -0.23 22.88
C HIS A 190 -16.84 -0.82 22.05
N HIS A 191 -15.93 -1.56 22.67
CA HIS A 191 -14.72 -2.13 22.08
C HIS A 191 -14.73 -3.65 22.23
N LEU A 192 -15.39 -4.31 21.28
CA LEU A 192 -15.58 -5.75 21.24
C LEU A 192 -14.94 -6.34 19.99
N ASP A 193 -14.44 -7.56 20.16
CA ASP A 193 -14.06 -8.51 19.12
C ASP A 193 -15.04 -9.69 19.20
N ILE A 194 -15.75 -9.95 18.11
CA ILE A 194 -16.89 -10.87 18.04
C ILE A 194 -16.66 -11.84 16.89
N GLU A 195 -16.54 -13.14 17.19
CA GLU A 195 -16.49 -14.19 16.17
C GLU A 195 -17.88 -14.75 15.90
N TYR A 196 -18.26 -14.85 14.62
CA TYR A 196 -19.59 -15.29 14.21
C TYR A 196 -19.55 -16.34 13.08
N GLY A 197 -20.67 -17.04 12.93
CA GLY A 197 -21.01 -17.83 11.74
C GLY A 197 -22.47 -17.60 11.34
N ILE A 198 -22.78 -17.70 10.06
CA ILE A 198 -24.13 -17.67 9.50
C ILE A 198 -24.30 -18.94 8.67
N ASP A 199 -25.31 -19.74 8.99
CA ASP A 199 -25.65 -20.90 8.17
C ASP A 199 -26.45 -20.53 6.91
N LYS A 200 -26.60 -21.50 6.00
CA LYS A 200 -27.40 -21.36 4.75
C LYS A 200 -28.88 -20.98 4.98
N LEU A 201 -29.40 -21.10 6.21
CA LEU A 201 -30.76 -20.68 6.56
C LEU A 201 -30.80 -19.24 7.10
N GLY A 202 -29.65 -18.57 7.19
CA GLY A 202 -29.51 -17.21 7.70
C GLY A 202 -29.45 -17.13 9.23
N LYS A 203 -29.31 -18.26 9.94
CA LYS A 203 -29.20 -18.26 11.40
C LYS A 203 -27.79 -17.89 11.82
N ILE A 204 -27.69 -16.95 12.76
CA ILE A 204 -26.42 -16.41 13.25
C ILE A 204 -25.99 -17.15 14.51
N TYR A 205 -24.77 -17.65 14.51
CA TYR A 205 -24.11 -18.28 15.65
C TYR A 205 -23.01 -17.36 16.19
N LEU A 206 -23.00 -17.15 17.50
CA LEU A 206 -21.91 -16.49 18.21
C LEU A 206 -20.88 -17.53 18.64
N PHE A 207 -19.68 -17.46 18.07
CA PHE A 207 -18.58 -18.37 18.41
C PHE A 207 -17.73 -17.83 19.56
N GLN A 208 -17.54 -16.52 19.65
CA GLN A 208 -16.80 -15.86 20.72
C GLN A 208 -17.15 -14.38 20.81
N VAL A 209 -17.06 -13.79 22.00
CA VAL A 209 -17.03 -12.34 22.20
C VAL A 209 -16.04 -12.00 23.32
N ARG A 210 -15.23 -10.97 23.10
CA ARG A 210 -14.24 -10.49 24.08
C ARG A 210 -13.99 -8.98 23.96
N PRO A 211 -13.38 -8.34 24.96
CA PRO A 211 -12.93 -6.96 24.86
C PRO A 211 -11.80 -6.83 23.83
N LEU A 212 -11.83 -5.78 23.02
CA LEU A 212 -10.74 -5.45 22.12
C LEU A 212 -9.68 -4.65 22.88
N CYS A 213 -8.48 -5.22 23.02
CA CYS A 213 -7.33 -4.57 23.65
C CYS A 213 -6.76 -3.50 22.69
N THR A 214 -7.20 -2.24 22.82
CA THR A 214 -6.63 -1.13 22.04
C THR A 214 -5.78 -0.22 22.94
N ASN A 215 -4.52 0.02 22.55
CA ASN A 215 -3.59 0.88 23.30
C ASN A 215 -3.92 2.38 23.19
N LYS A 216 -4.93 2.75 22.39
CA LYS A 216 -5.34 4.13 22.12
C LYS A 216 -6.87 4.23 22.16
N VAL A 217 -7.43 4.38 23.37
CA VAL A 217 -8.82 4.83 23.50
C VAL A 217 -8.86 6.31 23.20
N ILE A 218 -9.02 6.66 21.92
CA ILE A 218 -9.32 8.03 21.52
C ILE A 218 -10.84 8.15 21.52
N ASP A 219 -11.39 8.54 22.68
CA ASP A 219 -12.81 8.82 22.86
C ASP A 219 -13.17 10.20 22.27
N LEU A 220 -12.75 10.43 21.02
CA LEU A 220 -13.24 11.55 20.23
C LEU A 220 -14.14 10.94 19.17
N PRO A 221 -15.46 11.21 19.21
CA PRO A 221 -16.26 10.98 18.03
C PRO A 221 -15.67 11.86 16.93
N SER A 222 -14.92 11.27 15.98
CA SER A 222 -14.66 11.95 14.71
C SER A 222 -16.03 12.38 14.20
N PRO A 223 -16.33 13.69 14.14
CA PRO A 223 -17.69 14.13 13.96
C PRO A 223 -18.14 13.68 12.57
N LEU A 224 -19.35 13.13 12.48
CA LEU A 224 -19.98 12.75 11.20
C LEU A 224 -19.90 13.88 10.17
N SER A 225 -19.85 15.15 10.63
CA SER A 225 -19.65 16.34 9.80
C SER A 225 -18.40 16.32 8.92
N HIS A 226 -17.30 15.68 9.34
CA HIS A 226 -16.11 15.52 8.51
C HIS A 226 -16.39 14.60 7.31
N LEU A 227 -17.02 13.45 7.55
CA LEU A 227 -17.41 12.52 6.50
C LEU A 227 -18.50 13.11 5.60
N GLU A 228 -19.42 13.90 6.16
CA GLU A 228 -20.39 14.67 5.36
C GLU A 228 -19.72 15.68 4.43
N SER A 229 -18.67 16.35 4.91
CA SER A 229 -17.90 17.28 4.09
C SER A 229 -17.17 16.55 2.96
N ILE A 230 -16.58 15.39 3.24
CA ILE A 230 -15.93 14.52 2.25
C ILE A 230 -16.98 14.02 1.23
N SER A 231 -18.12 13.47 1.70
CA SER A 231 -19.21 12.97 0.85
C SER A 231 -19.72 14.06 -0.10
N LYS A 232 -20.02 15.26 0.41
CA LYS A 232 -20.46 16.40 -0.43
C LYS A 232 -19.41 16.79 -1.46
N LYS A 233 -18.12 16.76 -1.09
CA LYS A 233 -17.03 17.03 -2.02
C LYS A 233 -16.94 15.97 -3.11
N LEU A 234 -17.04 14.68 -2.74
CA LEU A 234 -17.08 13.56 -3.68
C LEU A 234 -18.24 13.71 -4.67
N GLU A 235 -19.46 13.96 -4.19
CA GLU A 235 -20.65 14.17 -5.04
C GLU A 235 -20.46 15.31 -6.05
N MET A 236 -19.83 16.40 -5.61
CA MET A 236 -19.56 17.53 -6.48
C MET A 236 -18.53 17.17 -7.56
N LEU A 237 -17.44 16.50 -7.20
CA LEU A 237 -16.34 16.18 -8.13
C LEU A 237 -16.71 15.03 -9.09
N MET A 238 -17.56 14.09 -8.67
CA MET A 238 -18.05 12.96 -9.48
C MET A 238 -19.04 13.37 -10.58
N LYS A 239 -19.54 14.61 -10.58
CA LYS A 239 -20.36 15.14 -11.68
C LYS A 239 -19.53 15.32 -12.95
N PRO A 240 -20.16 15.29 -14.14
CA PRO A 240 -19.49 15.65 -15.39
C PRO A 240 -18.83 17.03 -15.28
N HIS A 241 -17.58 17.14 -15.71
CA HIS A 241 -16.85 18.40 -15.68
C HIS A 241 -16.80 19.02 -17.09
N PRO A 242 -17.16 20.30 -17.28
CA PRO A 242 -17.29 20.91 -18.62
C PRO A 242 -16.02 20.86 -19.48
N PHE A 243 -14.85 20.82 -18.84
CA PHE A 243 -13.54 20.86 -19.50
C PHE A 243 -12.79 19.52 -19.47
N LEU A 244 -13.38 18.46 -18.92
CA LEU A 244 -12.79 17.11 -18.93
C LEU A 244 -13.66 16.17 -19.73
N TYR A 245 -13.02 15.18 -20.34
CA TYR A 245 -13.71 14.03 -20.89
C TYR A 245 -14.07 13.07 -19.77
N GLY A 246 -15.13 12.29 -19.98
CA GLY A 246 -15.69 11.36 -19.00
C GLY A 246 -16.89 11.92 -18.21
N LYS A 247 -17.88 11.06 -17.97
CA LYS A 247 -19.15 11.40 -17.29
C LYS A 247 -19.00 11.48 -15.78
N THR A 248 -17.99 10.83 -15.21
CA THR A 248 -17.75 10.78 -13.77
C THR A 248 -16.26 10.60 -13.47
N THR A 249 -15.89 10.42 -12.21
CA THR A 249 -14.52 10.07 -11.80
C THR A 249 -14.54 9.03 -10.69
N VAL A 250 -13.38 8.45 -10.43
CA VAL A 250 -13.07 7.68 -9.22
C VAL A 250 -11.84 8.29 -8.58
N PHE A 251 -11.68 8.10 -7.28
CA PHE A 251 -10.53 8.61 -6.53
C PHE A 251 -9.71 7.46 -6.01
N GLY A 252 -8.40 7.44 -6.21
CA GLY A 252 -7.55 6.38 -5.69
C GLY A 252 -6.29 6.88 -4.99
N VAL A 253 -5.74 6.08 -4.09
CA VAL A 253 -4.50 6.39 -3.36
C VAL A 253 -3.22 5.92 -4.08
N MET A 254 -3.36 5.02 -5.05
CA MET A 254 -2.26 4.46 -5.87
C MET A 254 -2.27 4.87 -7.37
N PRO A 255 -3.42 5.20 -8.01
CA PRO A 255 -3.40 5.57 -9.43
C PRO A 255 -2.56 6.81 -9.66
N ASP A 256 -1.51 6.70 -10.47
CA ASP A 256 -0.70 7.81 -10.98
C ASP A 256 -0.09 8.72 -9.90
N TRP A 257 1.24 8.84 -9.85
CA TRP A 257 1.95 9.56 -8.76
C TRP A 257 1.70 9.02 -7.33
N ASN A 258 0.91 7.97 -7.14
CA ASN A 258 0.86 7.11 -5.95
C ASN A 258 1.20 7.77 -4.59
N PRO A 259 0.33 8.64 -4.04
CA PRO A 259 0.59 9.26 -2.74
C PRO A 259 0.74 8.25 -1.59
N ALA A 260 0.06 7.11 -1.61
CA ALA A 260 0.19 6.11 -0.55
C ALA A 260 1.62 5.53 -0.46
N GLU A 261 2.27 5.26 -1.59
CA GLU A 261 3.66 4.78 -1.63
C GLU A 261 4.67 5.89 -1.26
N ILE A 262 4.41 7.15 -1.63
CA ILE A 262 5.40 8.23 -1.49
C ILE A 262 5.32 8.96 -0.14
N ILE A 263 4.11 9.21 0.37
CA ILE A 263 3.88 9.98 1.60
C ILE A 263 2.99 9.28 2.63
N GLY A 264 2.51 8.07 2.32
CA GLY A 264 1.61 7.28 3.18
C GLY A 264 0.13 7.67 3.05
N LEU A 265 -0.75 6.87 3.65
CA LEU A 265 -2.21 7.13 3.69
C LEU A 265 -2.58 8.30 4.60
N TYR A 266 -1.79 8.50 5.66
CA TYR A 266 -1.99 9.53 6.67
C TYR A 266 -0.73 10.41 6.75
N PRO A 267 -0.40 11.18 5.70
CA PRO A 267 0.77 12.05 5.72
C PRO A 267 0.59 13.17 6.74
N LYS A 268 1.68 13.59 7.39
CA LYS A 268 1.68 14.86 8.12
C LYS A 268 1.68 16.03 7.13
N THR A 269 1.21 17.19 7.57
CA THR A 269 0.92 18.36 6.72
C THR A 269 2.12 18.82 5.89
N LEU A 270 3.34 18.74 6.42
CA LEU A 270 4.53 19.16 5.67
C LEU A 270 4.78 18.25 4.46
N ALA A 271 4.76 16.94 4.65
CA ALA A 271 4.93 15.98 3.57
C ALA A 271 3.83 16.12 2.50
N LEU A 272 2.57 16.23 2.93
CA LEU A 272 1.42 16.42 2.04
C LEU A 272 1.56 17.69 1.20
N SER A 273 1.84 18.83 1.83
CA SER A 273 1.96 20.12 1.15
C SER A 273 3.18 20.20 0.23
N LEU A 274 4.32 19.63 0.63
CA LEU A 274 5.51 19.55 -0.24
C LEU A 274 5.26 18.68 -1.46
N TYR A 275 4.57 17.54 -1.30
CA TYR A 275 4.25 16.68 -2.44
C TYR A 275 3.34 17.39 -3.46
N LYS A 276 2.35 18.14 -2.96
CA LYS A 276 1.49 19.00 -3.79
C LYS A 276 2.29 20.04 -4.58
N ILE A 277 3.09 20.84 -3.87
CA ILE A 277 3.88 21.94 -4.45
C ILE A 277 4.86 21.42 -5.50
N LEU A 278 5.58 20.35 -5.19
CA LEU A 278 6.66 19.84 -6.03
C LEU A 278 6.15 19.01 -7.21
N VAL A 279 4.97 18.40 -7.10
CA VAL A 279 4.49 17.43 -8.09
C VAL A 279 3.05 17.72 -8.52
N THR A 280 2.06 17.46 -7.65
CA THR A 280 0.68 17.18 -8.08
C THR A 280 -0.19 18.42 -8.32
N ASP A 281 0.20 19.60 -7.85
CA ASP A 281 -0.59 20.82 -8.07
C ASP A 281 -0.50 21.30 -9.53
N SER A 282 0.66 21.15 -10.17
CA SER A 282 0.81 21.62 -11.54
C SER A 282 1.95 20.99 -12.34
N ILE A 283 3.07 20.64 -11.70
CA ILE A 283 4.31 20.23 -12.38
C ILE A 283 4.08 19.03 -13.31
N TRP A 284 3.37 18.02 -12.83
CA TRP A 284 2.98 16.85 -13.63
C TRP A 284 2.24 17.25 -14.93
N ALA A 285 1.29 18.19 -14.85
CA ALA A 285 0.46 18.61 -15.97
C ALA A 285 1.22 19.49 -16.95
N TYR A 286 2.13 20.35 -16.45
CA TYR A 286 3.03 21.12 -17.30
C TYR A 286 3.86 20.18 -18.17
N GLN A 287 4.43 19.15 -17.56
CA GLN A 287 5.32 18.27 -18.27
C GLN A 287 4.61 17.31 -19.23
N ARG A 288 3.45 16.74 -18.85
CA ARG A 288 2.63 15.96 -19.78
C ARG A 288 2.27 16.78 -21.04
N ASN A 289 1.86 18.03 -20.87
CA ASN A 289 1.59 18.91 -22.02
C ASN A 289 2.84 19.16 -22.88
N ASN A 290 4.00 19.40 -22.25
CA ASN A 290 5.27 19.57 -22.97
C ASN A 290 5.64 18.33 -23.80
N TYR A 291 5.25 17.14 -23.36
CA TYR A 291 5.44 15.86 -24.07
C TYR A 291 4.42 15.61 -25.18
N GLY A 292 3.38 16.46 -25.31
CA GLY A 292 2.38 16.37 -26.39
C GLY A 292 1.06 15.75 -26.00
N TYR A 293 0.87 15.51 -24.70
CA TYR A 293 -0.41 15.11 -24.15
C TYR A 293 -1.35 16.30 -23.92
N LYS A 294 -2.62 16.01 -23.61
CA LYS A 294 -3.64 17.02 -23.34
C LYS A 294 -3.24 17.96 -22.19
N ASN A 295 -3.53 19.25 -22.37
CA ASN A 295 -3.17 20.29 -21.39
C ASN A 295 -4.15 20.29 -20.19
N LEU A 296 -3.61 20.04 -18.99
CA LEU A 296 -4.38 20.05 -17.73
C LEU A 296 -3.75 20.93 -16.63
N ARG A 297 -2.99 21.97 -16.98
CA ARG A 297 -2.24 22.83 -16.03
C ARG A 297 -3.10 23.53 -14.95
N SER A 298 -4.41 23.52 -15.08
CA SER A 298 -5.37 24.16 -14.15
C SER A 298 -6.22 23.16 -13.38
N PHE A 299 -5.91 21.87 -13.46
CA PHE A 299 -6.65 20.82 -12.76
C PHE A 299 -5.80 20.26 -11.62
N PRO A 300 -6.30 20.30 -10.37
CA PRO A 300 -5.63 19.62 -9.28
C PRO A 300 -5.71 18.12 -9.50
N LEU A 301 -4.56 17.44 -9.54
CA LEU A 301 -4.53 15.97 -9.66
C LEU A 301 -4.87 15.31 -8.32
N MET A 302 -4.21 15.77 -7.27
CA MET A 302 -4.39 15.24 -5.92
C MET A 302 -5.39 16.09 -5.15
N ILE A 303 -6.52 15.47 -4.82
CA ILE A 303 -7.57 16.01 -3.97
C ILE A 303 -7.25 15.65 -2.52
N ASP A 304 -7.38 16.65 -1.65
CA ASP A 304 -7.16 16.54 -0.22
C ASP A 304 -8.51 16.37 0.50
N PHE A 305 -8.77 15.16 1.02
CA PHE A 305 -9.95 14.85 1.81
C PHE A 305 -9.61 14.91 3.31
N LEU A 306 -9.43 16.14 3.82
CA LEU A 306 -9.10 16.42 5.24
C LEU A 306 -7.81 15.74 5.72
N GLY A 307 -6.73 15.89 4.96
CA GLY A 307 -5.42 15.29 5.21
C GLY A 307 -5.19 13.96 4.51
N LEU A 308 -6.21 13.41 3.83
CA LEU A 308 -6.13 12.15 3.10
C LEU A 308 -5.95 12.41 1.59
N PRO A 309 -4.77 12.11 1.01
CA PRO A 309 -4.48 12.40 -0.39
C PRO A 309 -5.07 11.34 -1.34
N TYR A 310 -5.81 11.80 -2.35
CA TYR A 310 -6.39 10.94 -3.39
C TYR A 310 -6.21 11.55 -4.77
N ILE A 311 -5.94 10.72 -5.77
CA ILE A 311 -5.78 11.12 -7.16
C ILE A 311 -7.14 11.09 -7.85
N ASP A 312 -7.53 12.18 -8.51
CA ASP A 312 -8.69 12.23 -9.41
C ASP A 312 -8.33 11.49 -10.71
N VAL A 313 -8.85 10.26 -10.85
CA VAL A 313 -8.48 9.37 -11.94
C VAL A 313 -8.98 9.89 -13.29
N ARG A 314 -10.11 10.61 -13.35
CA ARG A 314 -10.56 11.26 -14.60
C ARG A 314 -9.55 12.31 -15.06
N VAL A 315 -9.00 13.10 -14.14
CA VAL A 315 -7.95 14.08 -14.46
C VAL A 315 -6.70 13.37 -14.96
N SER A 316 -6.26 12.30 -14.28
CA SER A 316 -5.14 11.48 -14.72
C SER A 316 -5.37 10.88 -16.12
N PHE A 317 -6.51 10.24 -16.37
CA PHE A 317 -6.80 9.61 -17.67
C PHE A 317 -6.91 10.60 -18.82
N ASN A 318 -7.51 11.78 -18.59
CA ASN A 318 -7.51 12.85 -19.59
C ASN A 318 -6.08 13.27 -19.97
N SER A 319 -5.15 13.19 -19.04
CA SER A 319 -3.78 13.67 -19.22
C SER A 319 -2.90 12.72 -20.03
N PHE A 320 -3.30 11.46 -20.19
CA PHE A 320 -2.60 10.48 -21.03
C PHE A 320 -3.08 10.51 -22.48
N LEU A 321 -4.13 11.27 -22.78
CA LEU A 321 -4.62 11.39 -24.15
C LEU A 321 -3.67 12.26 -24.99
N PRO A 322 -3.41 11.90 -26.25
CA PRO A 322 -2.80 12.80 -27.22
C PRO A 322 -3.57 14.11 -27.28
N LYS A 323 -2.86 15.24 -27.37
CA LYS A 323 -3.47 16.58 -27.33
C LYS A 323 -4.49 16.84 -28.45
N ASP A 324 -4.34 16.18 -29.60
CA ASP A 324 -5.11 16.43 -30.82
C ASP A 324 -6.32 15.47 -30.97
N ILE A 325 -6.59 14.63 -29.97
CA ILE A 325 -7.69 13.66 -30.03
C ILE A 325 -9.07 14.34 -30.12
N GLY A 326 -9.95 13.81 -30.97
CA GLY A 326 -11.31 14.31 -31.12
C GLY A 326 -12.13 14.23 -29.82
N LYS A 327 -13.03 15.20 -29.60
CA LYS A 327 -13.85 15.28 -28.38
C LYS A 327 -14.67 14.00 -28.12
N ASN A 328 -15.32 13.46 -29.15
CA ASN A 328 -16.19 12.29 -29.02
C ASN A 328 -15.38 11.05 -28.62
N LEU A 329 -14.28 10.80 -29.32
CA LEU A 329 -13.35 9.71 -29.03
C LEU A 329 -12.75 9.86 -27.61
N GLY A 330 -12.37 11.08 -27.23
CA GLY A 330 -11.85 11.37 -25.90
C GLY A 330 -12.85 11.08 -24.77
N HIS A 331 -14.13 11.42 -24.92
CA HIS A 331 -15.18 11.05 -23.94
C HIS A 331 -15.33 9.53 -23.84
N LYS A 332 -15.40 8.85 -24.99
CA LYS A 332 -15.56 7.40 -25.05
C LYS A 332 -14.39 6.66 -24.40
N LEU A 333 -13.15 7.10 -24.65
CA LEU A 333 -11.94 6.51 -24.05
C LEU A 333 -11.87 6.71 -22.55
N VAL A 334 -12.14 7.92 -22.04
CA VAL A 334 -12.06 8.16 -20.59
C VAL A 334 -13.17 7.42 -19.84
N ASP A 335 -14.39 7.37 -20.39
CA ASP A 335 -15.46 6.54 -19.82
C ASP A 335 -15.05 5.06 -19.81
N TYR A 336 -14.53 4.55 -20.93
CA TYR A 336 -14.04 3.17 -21.03
C TYR A 336 -12.96 2.86 -19.99
N TYR A 337 -11.91 3.70 -19.87
CA TYR A 337 -10.85 3.48 -18.89
C TYR A 337 -11.36 3.51 -17.44
N LEU A 338 -12.29 4.42 -17.12
CA LEU A 338 -12.90 4.47 -15.79
C LEU A 338 -13.74 3.22 -15.49
N ASP A 339 -14.46 2.72 -16.49
CA ASP A 339 -15.27 1.52 -16.35
C ASP A 339 -14.39 0.26 -16.20
N CYS A 340 -13.26 0.18 -16.93
CA CYS A 340 -12.24 -0.85 -16.73
C CYS A 340 -11.70 -0.83 -15.29
N LEU A 341 -11.35 0.35 -14.74
CA LEU A 341 -10.84 0.44 -13.37
C LEU A 341 -11.90 0.08 -12.32
N LYS A 342 -13.17 0.45 -12.53
CA LYS A 342 -14.25 0.05 -11.63
C LYS A 342 -14.52 -1.46 -11.67
N ALA A 343 -14.41 -2.07 -12.85
CA ALA A 343 -14.57 -3.51 -13.03
C ALA A 343 -13.39 -4.30 -12.46
N ASN A 344 -12.18 -3.72 -12.47
CA ASN A 344 -10.98 -4.29 -11.87
C ASN A 344 -10.27 -3.29 -10.93
N PRO A 345 -10.79 -3.07 -9.70
CA PRO A 345 -10.18 -2.13 -8.75
C PRO A 345 -8.74 -2.48 -8.36
N LYS A 346 -8.32 -3.74 -8.53
CA LYS A 346 -6.95 -4.19 -8.26
C LYS A 346 -5.92 -3.53 -9.18
N ALA A 347 -6.30 -3.10 -10.38
CA ALA A 347 -5.40 -2.43 -11.33
C ALA A 347 -5.10 -0.96 -10.98
N HIS A 348 -5.51 -0.48 -9.80
CA HIS A 348 -5.37 0.91 -9.40
C HIS A 348 -3.91 1.38 -9.26
N ASP A 349 -2.94 0.49 -9.05
CA ASP A 349 -1.51 0.79 -8.98
C ASP A 349 -0.78 0.56 -10.33
N SER A 350 -1.46 -0.05 -11.31
CA SER A 350 -0.94 -0.40 -12.64
C SER A 350 -1.72 0.25 -13.79
N VAL A 351 -2.54 1.27 -13.51
CA VAL A 351 -3.47 1.89 -14.49
C VAL A 351 -2.84 2.26 -15.83
N GLU A 352 -1.56 2.67 -15.84
CA GLU A 352 -0.85 3.06 -17.06
C GLU A 352 -0.46 1.88 -17.97
N PHE A 353 -0.32 0.68 -17.41
CA PHE A 353 0.04 -0.53 -18.17
C PHE A 353 -1.22 -1.33 -18.53
N ASP A 354 -2.15 -1.45 -17.58
CA ASP A 354 -3.26 -2.39 -17.72
C ASP A 354 -4.49 -1.78 -18.38
N ILE A 355 -4.67 -0.45 -18.25
CA ILE A 355 -5.91 0.23 -18.64
C ILE A 355 -5.66 1.28 -19.74
N VAL A 356 -4.70 2.19 -19.53
CA VAL A 356 -4.59 3.39 -20.35
C VAL A 356 -3.66 3.19 -21.54
N LEU A 357 -4.15 3.47 -22.75
CA LEU A 357 -3.30 3.62 -23.93
C LEU A 357 -2.63 5.00 -23.94
N SER A 358 -1.42 5.06 -23.41
CA SER A 358 -0.64 6.29 -23.24
C SER A 358 0.49 6.48 -24.27
N CYS A 359 0.83 5.45 -25.03
CA CYS A 359 1.77 5.50 -26.15
C CYS A 359 1.48 4.40 -27.18
N TYR A 360 2.21 4.42 -28.29
CA TYR A 360 2.18 3.39 -29.32
C TYR A 360 3.26 2.35 -29.06
N THR A 361 2.89 1.07 -29.16
CA THR A 361 3.81 -0.06 -29.18
C THR A 361 3.52 -0.94 -30.41
N PRO A 362 4.49 -1.72 -30.91
CA PRO A 362 4.24 -2.74 -31.92
C PRO A 362 3.06 -3.69 -31.58
N SER A 363 2.87 -4.05 -30.31
CA SER A 363 1.79 -4.94 -29.85
C SER A 363 0.40 -4.29 -29.73
N ILE A 364 0.24 -3.03 -30.17
CA ILE A 364 -1.00 -2.25 -30.03
C ILE A 364 -2.23 -2.91 -30.66
N LYS A 365 -2.06 -3.82 -31.64
CA LYS A 365 -3.17 -4.48 -32.34
C LYS A 365 -4.10 -5.22 -31.37
N ASN A 366 -3.55 -5.89 -30.36
CA ASN A 366 -4.35 -6.61 -29.36
C ASN A 366 -5.24 -5.64 -28.57
N LYS A 367 -4.68 -4.49 -28.16
CA LYS A 367 -5.42 -3.42 -27.49
C LYS A 367 -6.49 -2.77 -28.35
N MET A 368 -6.25 -2.64 -29.66
CA MET A 368 -7.28 -2.15 -30.58
C MET A 368 -8.44 -3.14 -30.70
N ASN A 369 -8.18 -4.44 -30.72
CA ASN A 369 -9.24 -5.45 -30.71
C ASN A 369 -10.08 -5.38 -29.42
N GLU A 370 -9.43 -5.22 -28.26
CA GLU A 370 -10.14 -5.01 -26.97
C GLU A 370 -11.08 -3.79 -27.02
N LEU A 371 -10.66 -2.70 -27.67
CA LEU A 371 -11.52 -1.53 -27.88
C LEU A 371 -12.68 -1.83 -28.85
N VAL A 372 -12.44 -2.56 -29.94
CA VAL A 372 -13.52 -2.95 -30.87
C VAL A 372 -14.57 -3.80 -30.14
N ASP A 373 -14.13 -4.76 -29.32
CA ASP A 373 -15.02 -5.58 -28.48
C ASP A 373 -15.81 -4.74 -27.47
N ALA A 374 -15.21 -3.64 -26.99
CA ALA A 374 -15.87 -2.64 -26.13
C ALA A 374 -16.76 -1.64 -26.90
N GLY A 375 -16.96 -1.83 -28.21
CA GLY A 375 -17.87 -1.03 -29.04
C GLY A 375 -17.23 0.20 -29.70
N PHE A 376 -15.90 0.27 -29.80
CA PHE A 376 -15.21 1.24 -30.64
C PHE A 376 -15.24 0.82 -32.11
N THR A 377 -15.36 1.80 -33.02
CA THR A 377 -15.31 1.52 -34.46
C THR A 377 -13.87 1.35 -34.93
N ASP A 378 -13.66 0.64 -36.03
CA ASP A 378 -12.33 0.51 -36.65
C ASP A 378 -11.71 1.87 -37.01
N GLY A 379 -12.56 2.84 -37.40
CA GLY A 379 -12.15 4.21 -37.68
C GLY A 379 -11.63 4.94 -36.45
N GLU A 380 -12.34 4.82 -35.31
CA GLU A 380 -11.90 5.37 -34.02
C GLU A 380 -10.58 4.74 -33.55
N CYS A 381 -10.44 3.42 -33.69
CA CYS A 381 -9.22 2.70 -33.33
C CYS A 381 -8.03 3.12 -34.22
N SER A 382 -8.26 3.28 -35.52
CA SER A 382 -7.24 3.75 -36.47
C SER A 382 -6.81 5.19 -36.19
N GLU A 383 -7.77 6.07 -35.86
CA GLU A 383 -7.50 7.45 -35.44
C GLU A 383 -6.64 7.47 -34.17
N LEU A 384 -7.01 6.69 -33.14
CA LEU A 384 -6.25 6.61 -31.90
C LEU A 384 -4.82 6.10 -32.13
N ALA A 385 -4.67 4.99 -32.87
CA ALA A 385 -3.37 4.40 -33.16
C ALA A 385 -2.45 5.40 -33.90
N SER A 386 -2.99 6.16 -34.86
CA SER A 386 -2.25 7.19 -35.58
C SER A 386 -1.77 8.32 -34.65
N HIS A 387 -2.65 8.84 -33.79
CA HIS A 387 -2.28 9.87 -32.82
C HIS A 387 -1.24 9.38 -31.81
N LEU A 388 -1.38 8.15 -31.30
CA LEU A 388 -0.41 7.54 -30.40
C LEU A 388 0.95 7.34 -31.08
N LEU A 389 0.98 6.93 -32.35
CA LEU A 389 2.22 6.75 -33.12
C LEU A 389 2.96 8.08 -33.30
N GLN A 390 2.25 9.13 -33.72
CA GLN A 390 2.82 10.47 -33.88
C GLN A 390 3.36 11.02 -32.56
N LEU A 391 2.59 10.88 -31.48
CA LEU A 391 2.98 11.28 -30.13
C LEU A 391 4.25 10.54 -29.70
N THR A 392 4.27 9.22 -29.85
CA THR A 392 5.39 8.37 -29.44
C THR A 392 6.64 8.74 -30.21
N ASN A 393 6.57 8.81 -31.54
CA ASN A 393 7.69 9.20 -32.39
C ASN A 393 8.29 10.56 -32.00
N ARG A 394 7.46 11.54 -31.65
CA ARG A 394 7.93 12.84 -31.16
C ARG A 394 8.64 12.73 -29.81
N ILE A 395 8.12 11.94 -28.88
CA ILE A 395 8.70 11.79 -27.55
C ILE A 395 10.05 11.08 -27.62
N ILE A 396 10.12 9.98 -28.37
CA ILE A 396 11.30 9.12 -28.39
C ILE A 396 12.41 9.64 -29.32
N ASP A 397 12.12 10.61 -30.21
CA ASP A 397 13.04 11.10 -31.24
C ASP A 397 14.47 11.33 -30.68
N PRO A 398 15.50 10.73 -31.29
CA PRO A 398 16.83 10.67 -30.71
C PRO A 398 17.60 12.00 -30.85
N ARG A 399 17.04 13.00 -31.53
CA ARG A 399 17.70 14.29 -31.80
C ARG A 399 16.99 15.45 -31.10
N THR A 400 15.67 15.37 -31.01
CA THR A 400 14.78 16.48 -30.62
C THR A 400 13.84 16.10 -29.47
N GLY A 401 13.84 14.84 -29.04
CA GLY A 401 13.05 14.37 -27.91
C GLY A 401 13.33 15.21 -26.64
N LEU A 402 12.26 15.63 -25.97
CA LEU A 402 12.35 16.54 -24.83
C LEU A 402 13.14 15.95 -23.64
N TRP A 403 13.15 14.62 -23.51
CA TRP A 403 13.90 13.89 -22.49
C TRP A 403 15.40 14.26 -22.48
N ILE A 404 15.97 14.57 -23.65
CA ILE A 404 17.37 15.01 -23.76
C ILE A 404 17.55 16.34 -23.04
N GLN A 405 16.64 17.30 -23.23
CA GLN A 405 16.72 18.61 -22.58
C GLN A 405 16.42 18.51 -21.08
N ASP A 406 15.55 17.60 -20.68
CA ASP A 406 15.25 17.38 -19.27
C ASP A 406 16.47 16.87 -18.50
N LEU A 407 17.29 15.99 -19.09
CA LEU A 407 18.58 15.61 -18.50
C LEU A 407 19.51 16.81 -18.29
N HIS A 408 19.59 17.73 -19.27
CA HIS A 408 20.40 18.96 -19.11
C HIS A 408 19.84 19.90 -18.03
N ARG A 409 18.52 19.92 -17.82
CA ARG A 409 17.90 20.71 -16.73
C ARG A 409 18.26 20.13 -15.37
N ILE A 410 18.29 18.80 -15.23
CA ILE A 410 18.74 18.13 -14.00
C ILE A 410 20.20 18.52 -13.68
N GLU A 411 21.10 18.53 -14.66
CA GLU A 411 22.48 19.01 -14.45
C GLU A 411 22.55 20.47 -14.00
N LYS A 412 21.65 21.32 -14.51
CA LYS A 412 21.53 22.70 -14.05
C LYS A 412 21.07 22.78 -12.60
N LEU A 413 20.20 21.89 -12.13
CA LEU A 413 19.78 21.84 -10.74
C LEU A 413 20.96 21.58 -9.80
N LYS A 414 21.87 20.63 -10.12
CA LYS A 414 23.07 20.36 -9.30
C LYS A 414 23.89 21.64 -9.05
N LYS A 415 24.08 22.45 -10.09
CA LYS A 415 24.82 23.73 -9.98
C LYS A 415 24.05 24.79 -9.18
N LEU A 416 22.73 24.86 -9.36
CA LEU A 416 21.88 25.80 -8.63
C LEU A 416 21.78 25.43 -7.15
N HIS A 417 21.76 24.14 -6.82
CA HIS A 417 21.71 23.65 -5.45
C HIS A 417 22.88 24.19 -4.61
N VAL A 418 24.11 24.07 -5.12
CA VAL A 418 25.32 24.64 -4.48
C VAL A 418 25.17 26.17 -4.29
N THR A 419 24.73 26.87 -5.33
CA THR A 419 24.48 28.32 -5.27
C THR A 419 23.45 28.68 -4.20
N THR A 420 22.34 27.95 -4.10
CA THR A 420 21.29 28.23 -3.12
C THR A 420 21.75 27.94 -1.70
N LYS A 421 22.45 26.82 -1.48
CA LYS A 421 22.94 26.40 -0.16
C LYS A 421 23.92 27.41 0.45
N HIS A 422 24.83 27.95 -0.35
CA HIS A 422 25.86 28.89 0.11
C HIS A 422 25.51 30.37 -0.11
N GLY A 423 24.52 30.67 -0.94
CA GLY A 423 24.16 32.03 -1.33
C GLY A 423 23.20 32.76 -0.39
N PHE A 424 22.46 32.03 0.46
CA PHE A 424 21.48 32.61 1.39
C PHE A 424 21.80 32.25 2.85
N ILE A 425 21.78 33.26 3.71
CA ILE A 425 22.08 33.11 5.15
C ILE A 425 20.87 32.64 5.93
N ASP A 426 19.67 33.14 5.61
CA ASP A 426 18.44 32.80 6.32
C ASP A 426 17.77 31.53 5.76
N PRO A 427 17.16 30.70 6.61
CA PRO A 427 16.52 29.45 6.19
C PRO A 427 15.29 29.68 5.30
N VAL A 428 14.54 30.77 5.49
CA VAL A 428 13.33 31.05 4.68
C VAL A 428 13.69 31.20 3.20
N SER A 429 14.70 32.02 2.89
CA SER A 429 15.21 32.20 1.53
C SER A 429 15.77 30.89 0.97
N ARG A 430 16.52 30.10 1.76
CA ARG A 430 17.03 28.81 1.29
C ARG A 430 15.90 27.84 0.94
N ILE A 431 14.91 27.65 1.82
CA ILE A 431 13.75 26.79 1.55
C ILE A 431 13.06 27.25 0.27
N TYR A 432 12.72 28.54 0.17
CA TYR A 432 12.01 29.09 -0.98
C TYR A 432 12.75 28.79 -2.29
N TRP A 433 14.04 29.11 -2.36
CA TRP A 433 14.82 28.93 -3.59
C TRP A 433 15.16 27.47 -3.89
N GLN A 434 15.35 26.62 -2.87
CA GLN A 434 15.50 25.18 -3.08
C GLN A 434 14.22 24.59 -3.68
N LEU A 435 13.05 24.94 -3.15
CA LEU A 435 11.77 24.47 -3.70
C LEU A 435 11.48 25.04 -5.10
N GLU A 436 11.75 26.32 -5.37
CA GLU A 436 11.57 26.92 -6.70
C GLU A 436 12.49 26.30 -7.76
N ASN A 437 13.77 26.14 -7.43
CA ASN A 437 14.73 25.50 -8.34
C ASN A 437 14.40 24.02 -8.54
N CYS A 438 14.02 23.32 -7.46
CA CYS A 438 13.59 21.92 -7.52
C CYS A 438 12.35 21.77 -8.42
N LYS A 439 11.34 22.65 -8.33
CA LYS A 439 10.19 22.63 -9.25
C LYS A 439 10.60 22.74 -10.72
N ARG A 440 11.41 23.74 -11.05
CA ARG A 440 11.72 24.10 -12.44
C ARG A 440 12.74 23.17 -13.10
N TYR A 441 13.74 22.73 -12.35
CA TYR A 441 14.90 22.02 -12.85
C TYR A 441 15.06 20.61 -12.27
N GLY A 442 14.18 20.21 -11.34
CA GLY A 442 14.16 18.89 -10.70
C GLY A 442 12.89 18.11 -11.03
N THR A 443 11.78 18.42 -10.36
CA THR A 443 10.53 17.65 -10.50
C THR A 443 9.86 17.81 -11.86
N LEU A 444 9.95 18.99 -12.50
CA LEU A 444 9.47 19.17 -13.88
C LEU A 444 10.20 18.25 -14.88
N PRO A 445 11.54 18.28 -14.99
CA PRO A 445 12.24 17.33 -15.86
C PRO A 445 12.08 15.87 -15.40
N PHE A 446 12.05 15.59 -14.08
CA PHE A 446 11.77 14.25 -13.57
C PHE A 446 10.43 13.70 -14.05
N ALA A 447 9.35 14.50 -14.03
CA ALA A 447 8.05 14.08 -14.54
C ALA A 447 8.10 13.66 -16.03
N GLY A 448 8.98 14.30 -16.80
CA GLY A 448 9.16 14.01 -18.23
C GLY A 448 9.98 12.75 -18.45
N LEU A 449 11.07 12.61 -17.69
CA LEU A 449 11.91 11.42 -17.70
C LEU A 449 11.15 10.20 -17.19
N ALA A 450 10.29 10.35 -16.18
CA ALA A 450 9.37 9.32 -15.73
C ALA A 450 8.44 8.88 -16.87
N ARG A 451 7.79 9.82 -17.57
CA ARG A 451 6.94 9.50 -18.73
C ARG A 451 7.72 8.79 -19.85
N ALA A 452 8.94 9.26 -20.15
CA ALA A 452 9.81 8.63 -21.14
C ALA A 452 10.19 7.19 -20.73
N ALA A 453 10.49 6.97 -19.44
CA ALA A 453 10.82 5.65 -18.91
C ALA A 453 9.64 4.67 -19.01
N PHE A 454 8.41 5.10 -18.70
CA PHE A 454 7.23 4.26 -18.89
C PHE A 454 7.05 3.85 -20.37
N ILE A 455 7.25 4.79 -21.30
CA ILE A 455 7.18 4.50 -22.74
C ILE A 455 8.31 3.52 -23.14
N ALA A 456 9.51 3.73 -22.61
CA ALA A 456 10.66 2.85 -22.84
C ALA A 456 10.39 1.41 -22.36
N VAL A 457 9.81 1.25 -21.16
CA VAL A 457 9.46 -0.07 -20.61
C VAL A 457 8.37 -0.74 -21.44
N GLN A 458 7.32 -0.02 -21.84
CA GLN A 458 6.26 -0.57 -22.71
C GLN A 458 6.79 -0.97 -24.09
N LEU A 459 7.68 -0.17 -24.69
CA LEU A 459 8.34 -0.53 -25.94
C LEU A 459 9.21 -1.78 -25.77
N LEU A 460 10.00 -1.87 -24.69
CA LEU A 460 10.83 -3.05 -24.42
C LEU A 460 9.98 -4.31 -24.19
N GLN A 461 8.88 -4.21 -23.43
CA GLN A 461 7.93 -5.30 -23.21
C GLN A 461 7.29 -5.75 -24.52
N SER A 462 6.89 -4.82 -25.38
CA SER A 462 6.30 -5.16 -26.68
C SER A 462 7.26 -5.91 -27.61
N LEU A 463 8.58 -5.67 -27.52
CA LEU A 463 9.56 -6.47 -28.27
C LEU A 463 9.59 -7.93 -27.79
N LYS A 464 9.29 -8.18 -26.51
CA LYS A 464 9.13 -9.54 -25.98
C LYS A 464 7.83 -10.17 -26.45
N GLU A 465 6.73 -9.43 -26.41
CA GLU A 465 5.39 -9.87 -26.85
C GLU A 465 5.40 -10.26 -28.34
N GLU A 466 6.06 -9.47 -29.17
CA GLU A 466 6.25 -9.74 -30.61
C GLU A 466 7.34 -10.80 -30.89
N SER A 467 7.83 -11.50 -29.85
CA SER A 467 8.84 -12.56 -29.96
C SER A 467 10.14 -12.12 -30.66
N VAL A 468 10.46 -10.82 -30.61
CA VAL A 468 11.73 -10.26 -31.09
C VAL A 468 12.83 -10.47 -30.06
N LEU A 469 12.50 -10.33 -28.77
CA LEU A 469 13.38 -10.64 -27.64
C LEU A 469 12.88 -11.87 -26.90
N SER A 470 13.80 -12.74 -26.47
CA SER A 470 13.49 -13.78 -25.49
C SER A 470 13.37 -13.19 -24.07
N GLN A 471 12.82 -13.96 -23.12
CA GLN A 471 12.83 -13.56 -21.71
C GLN A 471 14.25 -13.35 -21.19
N GLN A 472 15.21 -14.18 -21.64
CA GLN A 472 16.63 -14.03 -21.27
C GLN A 472 17.23 -12.73 -21.82
N ASP A 473 16.94 -12.37 -23.08
CA ASP A 473 17.41 -11.12 -23.68
C ASP A 473 16.87 -9.89 -22.92
N TYR A 474 15.60 -9.95 -22.53
CA TYR A 474 14.95 -8.91 -21.73
C TYR A 474 15.63 -8.72 -20.36
N ASP A 475 15.80 -9.83 -19.62
CA ASP A 475 16.41 -9.81 -18.29
C ASP A 475 17.88 -9.33 -18.35
N GLN A 476 18.63 -9.80 -19.35
CA GLN A 476 20.01 -9.38 -19.56
C GLN A 476 20.11 -7.88 -19.90
N PHE A 477 19.20 -7.34 -20.70
CA PHE A 477 19.18 -5.90 -21.00
C PHE A 477 18.93 -5.06 -19.76
N LEU A 478 17.93 -5.42 -18.94
CA LEU A 478 17.66 -4.71 -17.70
C LEU A 478 18.86 -4.76 -16.74
N SER A 479 19.52 -5.92 -16.64
CA SER A 479 20.72 -6.06 -15.81
C SER A 479 21.93 -5.23 -16.28
N SER A 480 21.91 -4.77 -17.55
CA SER A 480 22.99 -3.95 -18.13
C SER A 480 22.82 -2.44 -17.91
N LEU A 481 21.71 -2.02 -17.30
CA LEU A 481 21.42 -0.62 -16.99
C LEU A 481 22.29 -0.16 -15.81
N ASN A 482 22.83 1.05 -15.91
CA ASN A 482 23.59 1.70 -14.84
C ASN A 482 22.68 2.62 -14.04
N THR A 483 22.03 2.05 -13.03
CA THR A 483 21.13 2.76 -12.13
C THR A 483 21.88 3.46 -10.99
N VAL A 484 21.28 4.51 -10.42
CA VAL A 484 21.85 5.20 -9.23
C VAL A 484 22.03 4.20 -8.09
N SER A 485 21.01 3.37 -7.90
CA SER A 485 20.95 2.30 -6.91
C SER A 485 22.10 1.29 -7.08
N GLY A 486 22.38 0.89 -8.33
CA GLY A 486 23.51 0.02 -8.67
C GLY A 486 24.85 0.70 -8.38
N THR A 487 25.02 1.95 -8.84
CA THR A 487 26.24 2.72 -8.61
C THR A 487 26.51 2.93 -7.11
N MET A 488 25.47 3.22 -6.31
CA MET A 488 25.61 3.40 -4.86
C MET A 488 26.18 2.16 -4.16
N GLN A 489 25.77 0.95 -4.57
CA GLN A 489 26.30 -0.29 -4.00
C GLN A 489 27.77 -0.51 -4.36
N GLU A 490 28.16 -0.17 -5.60
CA GLU A 490 29.56 -0.19 -6.02
C GLU A 490 30.40 0.85 -5.25
N ASP A 491 29.84 2.04 -5.06
CA ASP A 491 30.48 3.15 -4.37
C ASP A 491 30.60 2.91 -2.86
N LEU A 492 29.68 2.15 -2.26
CA LEU A 492 29.78 1.74 -0.86
C LEU A 492 31.04 0.92 -0.58
N VAL A 493 31.50 0.14 -1.56
CA VAL A 493 32.74 -0.66 -1.47
C VAL A 493 33.95 0.14 -1.94
N ARG A 494 33.78 1.00 -2.96
CA ARG A 494 34.88 1.70 -3.64
C ARG A 494 35.31 2.99 -2.93
N LEU A 495 34.38 3.75 -2.36
CA LEU A 495 34.63 5.07 -1.79
C LEU A 495 34.98 4.99 -0.31
N SER A 496 35.64 6.03 0.20
CA SER A 496 35.74 6.24 1.64
C SER A 496 34.36 6.55 2.22
N LYS A 497 34.17 6.32 3.53
CA LYS A 497 32.93 6.72 4.24
C LYS A 497 32.59 8.20 4.02
N GLU A 498 33.60 9.08 4.04
CA GLU A 498 33.42 10.53 3.87
C GLU A 498 32.97 10.88 2.45
N ASP A 499 33.59 10.29 1.43
CA ASP A 499 33.23 10.51 0.03
C ASP A 499 31.84 9.94 -0.29
N PHE A 500 31.52 8.75 0.24
CA PHE A 500 30.21 8.13 0.09
C PHE A 500 29.10 9.00 0.68
N LEU A 501 29.29 9.50 1.91
CA LEU A 501 28.32 10.38 2.55
C LEU A 501 28.27 11.76 1.89
N THR A 502 29.32 12.20 1.20
CA THR A 502 29.26 13.43 0.39
C THR A 502 28.34 13.28 -0.82
N GLU A 503 28.37 12.12 -1.49
CA GLU A 503 27.54 11.87 -2.68
C GLU A 503 26.11 11.41 -2.32
N TYR A 504 25.96 10.49 -1.37
CA TYR A 504 24.70 9.81 -1.04
C TYR A 504 24.09 10.23 0.30
N GLY A 505 24.80 11.06 1.08
CA GLY A 505 24.41 11.39 2.45
C GLY A 505 23.08 12.10 2.60
N HIS A 506 22.59 12.77 1.55
CA HIS A 506 21.29 13.46 1.57
C HIS A 506 20.09 12.52 1.56
N LEU A 507 20.26 11.27 1.15
CA LEU A 507 19.19 10.29 1.08
C LEU A 507 18.67 9.97 2.49
N ARG A 508 17.37 9.67 2.57
CA ARG A 508 16.69 9.28 3.81
C ARG A 508 15.49 8.38 3.48
N PRO A 509 15.15 7.38 4.32
CA PRO A 509 13.90 6.65 4.18
C PRO A 509 12.71 7.60 4.35
N GLY A 510 11.73 7.60 3.45
CA GLY A 510 10.64 8.58 3.52
C GLY A 510 11.11 9.96 3.06
N THR A 511 11.22 10.11 1.75
CA THR A 511 11.76 11.24 0.99
C THR A 511 11.21 12.60 1.45
N TYR A 512 9.95 12.62 1.90
CA TYR A 512 9.23 13.82 2.36
C TYR A 512 9.10 13.91 3.89
N ASP A 513 9.57 12.91 4.64
CA ASP A 513 9.44 12.86 6.09
C ASP A 513 10.61 13.59 6.77
N ILE A 514 10.31 14.76 7.33
CA ILE A 514 11.24 15.53 8.15
C ILE A 514 11.60 14.80 9.45
N CYS A 515 10.87 13.79 9.92
CA CYS A 515 11.26 13.05 11.12
C CYS A 515 12.30 11.95 10.82
N SER A 516 12.45 11.58 9.55
CA SER A 516 13.43 10.58 9.13
C SER A 516 14.83 11.21 9.00
N PRO A 517 15.86 10.63 9.65
CA PRO A 517 17.22 11.13 9.55
C PRO A 517 17.83 10.80 8.19
N ARG A 518 18.78 11.64 7.75
CA ARG A 518 19.56 11.38 6.55
C ARG A 518 20.65 10.35 6.81
N TYR A 519 21.17 9.76 5.74
CA TYR A 519 22.34 8.88 5.83
C TYR A 519 23.53 9.56 6.49
N ASP A 520 23.79 10.84 6.20
CA ASP A 520 24.89 11.60 6.82
C ASP A 520 24.66 12.03 8.28
N MET A 521 23.43 11.86 8.80
CA MET A 521 23.10 12.19 10.18
C MET A 521 23.24 11.00 11.12
N THR A 522 22.91 9.80 10.63
CA THR A 522 22.94 8.55 11.42
C THR A 522 23.47 7.40 10.58
N SER A 523 24.67 7.54 10.03
CA SER A 523 25.23 6.58 9.06
C SER A 523 25.37 5.16 9.62
N GLU A 524 25.65 5.05 10.91
CA GLU A 524 25.83 3.79 11.65
C GLU A 524 24.51 3.02 11.81
N LYS A 525 23.37 3.72 11.70
CA LYS A 525 22.05 3.09 11.67
C LYS A 525 21.77 2.43 10.31
N TYR A 526 22.36 2.96 9.25
CA TYR A 526 22.06 2.60 7.86
C TYR A 526 23.13 1.76 7.17
N PHE A 527 24.35 1.74 7.69
CA PHE A 527 25.46 1.02 7.08
C PHE A 527 26.31 0.40 8.18
N ASP A 528 26.52 -0.91 8.07
CA ASP A 528 27.55 -1.62 8.84
C ASP A 528 28.88 -1.46 8.11
N TRP A 529 29.63 -0.41 8.46
CA TRP A 529 30.91 -0.06 7.81
C TRP A 529 32.01 -1.11 8.02
N GLU A 530 31.86 -2.02 8.98
CA GLU A 530 32.85 -3.05 9.32
C GLU A 530 32.61 -4.36 8.54
N ASP A 531 31.35 -4.69 8.19
CA ASP A 531 30.97 -5.90 7.39
C ASP A 531 30.85 -5.62 5.86
N ILE A 532 31.38 -4.47 5.38
CA ILE A 532 31.43 -4.13 3.94
C ILE A 532 32.44 -5.03 3.18
N GLU A 533 33.20 -5.90 3.86
CA GLU A 533 34.21 -6.76 3.23
C GLU A 533 33.65 -7.69 2.13
N SER A 534 33.88 -7.22 0.90
CA SER A 534 34.13 -7.94 -0.36
C SER A 534 33.22 -9.13 -0.68
N ASN A 535 32.11 -8.85 -1.37
CA ASN A 535 31.51 -9.78 -2.34
C ASN A 535 30.69 -9.04 -3.41
N TYR A 536 31.27 -8.01 -4.03
CA TYR A 536 30.70 -7.43 -5.24
C TYR A 536 31.67 -7.62 -6.40
N SER A 537 31.32 -8.56 -7.29
CA SER A 537 31.94 -8.73 -8.61
C SER A 537 30.93 -8.26 -9.64
N SER A 538 30.82 -6.95 -9.87
CA SER A 538 30.13 -6.42 -11.05
C SER A 538 31.13 -6.26 -12.19
N THR A 539 31.38 -7.35 -12.91
CA THR A 539 31.72 -7.18 -14.33
C THR A 539 30.43 -6.78 -15.03
N ILE A 540 30.23 -5.49 -15.27
CA ILE A 540 29.23 -5.02 -16.24
C ILE A 540 29.73 -5.53 -17.60
N GLU A 541 29.31 -6.73 -17.99
CA GLU A 541 29.50 -7.18 -19.36
C GLU A 541 28.69 -6.24 -20.26
N GLN A 542 29.36 -5.63 -21.23
CA GLN A 542 28.68 -4.84 -22.24
C GLN A 542 27.74 -5.78 -23.01
N LEU A 543 26.45 -5.65 -22.75
CA LEU A 543 25.44 -6.39 -23.49
C LEU A 543 25.55 -6.04 -24.97
N LYS A 544 25.78 -7.06 -25.79
CA LYS A 544 25.63 -6.99 -27.24
C LYS A 544 24.67 -8.07 -27.66
N PHE A 545 23.46 -7.68 -28.03
CA PHE A 545 22.53 -8.59 -28.69
C PHE A 545 23.15 -9.12 -29.98
N SER A 546 22.68 -10.30 -30.40
CA SER A 546 23.10 -10.86 -31.68
C SER A 546 22.68 -9.95 -32.85
N PRO A 547 23.41 -9.96 -33.99
CA PRO A 547 23.04 -9.18 -35.17
C PRO A 547 21.61 -9.46 -35.67
N ASP A 548 21.12 -10.69 -35.50
CA ASP A 548 19.76 -11.11 -35.87
C ASP A 548 18.68 -10.35 -35.07
N VAL A 549 18.89 -10.13 -33.77
CA VAL A 549 17.97 -9.35 -32.93
C VAL A 549 17.88 -7.90 -33.42
N TYR A 550 19.01 -7.27 -33.75
CA TYR A 550 19.02 -5.90 -34.31
C TYR A 550 18.25 -5.82 -35.64
N GLU A 551 18.41 -6.82 -36.52
CA GLU A 551 17.67 -6.86 -37.79
C GLU A 551 16.16 -7.01 -37.58
N LYS A 552 15.75 -7.92 -36.68
CA LYS A 552 14.35 -8.13 -36.30
C LYS A 552 13.72 -6.86 -35.74
N ILE A 553 14.40 -6.16 -34.84
CA ILE A 553 13.94 -4.88 -34.31
C ILE A 553 13.77 -3.86 -35.45
N ASN A 554 14.79 -3.66 -36.30
CA ASN A 554 14.69 -2.70 -37.42
C ASN A 554 13.52 -2.99 -38.36
N ARG A 555 13.28 -4.28 -38.67
CA ARG A 555 12.15 -4.71 -39.49
C ARG A 555 10.82 -4.36 -38.84
N LEU A 556 10.67 -4.66 -37.55
CA LEU A 556 9.47 -4.35 -36.77
C LEU A 556 9.21 -2.84 -36.72
N LEU A 557 10.24 -2.03 -36.42
CA LEU A 557 10.12 -0.57 -36.38
C LEU A 557 9.67 0.00 -37.73
N SER A 558 10.23 -0.50 -38.83
CA SER A 558 9.86 -0.08 -40.18
C SER A 558 8.42 -0.44 -40.53
N GLN A 559 7.94 -1.63 -40.13
CA GLN A 559 6.56 -2.08 -40.35
C GLN A 559 5.54 -1.21 -39.62
N HIS A 560 5.88 -0.74 -38.41
CA HIS A 560 5.01 0.06 -37.56
C HIS A 560 5.17 1.58 -37.74
N GLY A 561 6.11 2.03 -38.58
CA GLY A 561 6.37 3.46 -38.78
C GLY A 561 7.00 4.16 -37.57
N ILE A 562 7.77 3.42 -36.77
CA ILE A 562 8.51 3.99 -35.63
C ILE A 562 9.85 4.54 -36.14
N ASN A 563 10.09 5.83 -35.92
CA ASN A 563 11.20 6.59 -36.51
C ASN A 563 12.55 6.38 -35.77
N HIS A 564 12.95 5.13 -35.59
CA HIS A 564 14.19 4.73 -34.92
C HIS A 564 14.91 3.62 -35.67
N SER A 565 16.23 3.54 -35.46
CA SER A 565 16.96 2.28 -35.65
C SER A 565 16.93 1.48 -34.35
N ALA A 566 17.18 0.18 -34.44
CA ALA A 566 17.33 -0.69 -33.28
C ALA A 566 18.35 -0.13 -32.27
N TYR A 567 19.48 0.40 -32.76
CA TYR A 567 20.49 1.03 -31.90
C TYR A 567 19.95 2.28 -31.19
N SER A 568 19.33 3.21 -31.92
CA SER A 568 18.84 4.46 -31.31
C SER A 568 17.66 4.24 -30.38
N LEU A 569 16.82 3.22 -30.64
CA LEU A 569 15.73 2.83 -29.75
C LEU A 569 16.27 2.25 -28.44
N LEU A 570 17.17 1.27 -28.50
CA LEU A 570 17.76 0.67 -27.30
C LEU A 570 18.52 1.70 -26.46
N HIS A 571 19.20 2.64 -27.13
CA HIS A 571 19.82 3.78 -26.45
C HIS A 571 18.79 4.69 -25.76
N PHE A 572 17.68 5.03 -26.43
CA PHE A 572 16.58 5.78 -25.81
C PHE A 572 16.03 5.05 -24.58
N ILE A 573 15.76 3.74 -24.68
CA ILE A 573 15.22 2.94 -23.57
C ILE A 573 16.15 3.00 -22.37
N LYS A 574 17.45 2.78 -22.60
CA LYS A 574 18.50 2.87 -21.58
C LYS A 574 18.50 4.25 -20.90
N CYS A 575 18.65 5.33 -21.68
CA CYS A 575 18.73 6.68 -21.14
C CYS A 575 17.45 7.12 -20.42
N ALA A 576 16.28 6.68 -20.87
CA ALA A 576 15.01 7.03 -20.25
C ALA A 576 14.85 6.37 -18.86
N ILE A 577 15.16 5.07 -18.76
CA ILE A 577 15.07 4.33 -17.49
C ILE A 577 16.10 4.86 -16.48
N GLU A 578 17.37 4.95 -16.88
CA GLU A 578 18.45 5.49 -16.02
C GLU A 578 18.20 6.96 -15.65
N GLY A 579 17.77 7.76 -16.62
CA GLY A 579 17.50 9.18 -16.46
C GLY A 579 16.40 9.47 -15.45
N ARG A 580 15.36 8.62 -15.38
CA ARG A 580 14.30 8.72 -14.37
C ARG A 580 14.87 8.62 -12.95
N GLU A 581 15.72 7.62 -12.70
CA GLU A 581 16.33 7.42 -11.37
C GLU A 581 17.32 8.53 -11.03
N TYR A 582 18.17 8.88 -11.99
CA TYR A 582 19.14 9.97 -11.82
C TYR A 582 18.47 11.30 -11.49
N ALA A 583 17.42 11.65 -12.24
CA ALA A 583 16.65 12.85 -11.96
C ALA A 583 16.05 12.85 -10.55
N LYS A 584 15.53 11.69 -10.10
CA LYS A 584 15.00 11.52 -8.74
C LYS A 584 16.08 11.73 -7.68
N PHE A 585 17.23 11.10 -7.85
CA PHE A 585 18.38 11.26 -6.97
C PHE A 585 18.82 12.73 -6.82
N VAL A 586 18.91 13.45 -7.94
CA VAL A 586 19.36 14.85 -7.93
C VAL A 586 18.33 15.79 -7.29
N PHE A 587 17.05 15.69 -7.65
CA PHE A 587 16.06 16.63 -7.09
C PHE A 587 15.81 16.37 -5.60
N THR A 588 15.91 15.11 -5.15
CA THR A 588 15.72 14.76 -3.74
C THR A 588 16.80 15.33 -2.84
N GLN A 589 18.00 15.63 -3.35
CA GLN A 589 19.02 16.41 -2.61
C GLN A 589 18.51 17.80 -2.24
N SER A 590 17.89 18.51 -3.19
CA SER A 590 17.31 19.84 -2.94
C SER A 590 16.12 19.80 -1.98
N LEU A 591 15.29 18.75 -2.06
CA LEU A 591 14.20 18.54 -1.11
C LEU A 591 14.72 18.20 0.30
N SER A 592 15.72 17.33 0.38
CA SER A 592 16.30 16.88 1.65
C SER A 592 16.97 18.04 2.41
N ASP A 593 17.73 18.90 1.72
CA ASP A 593 18.25 20.13 2.34
C ASP A 593 17.14 21.12 2.72
N ALA A 594 16.01 21.15 1.99
CA ALA A 594 14.90 22.04 2.34
C ALA A 594 14.22 21.60 3.63
N LEU A 595 14.10 20.28 3.84
CA LEU A 595 13.63 19.70 5.10
C LEU A 595 14.58 20.04 6.27
N GLU A 596 15.89 20.08 6.03
CA GLU A 596 16.83 20.57 7.04
C GLU A 596 16.64 22.05 7.36
N ASP A 597 16.46 22.88 6.33
CA ASP A 597 16.20 24.30 6.55
C ASP A 597 14.85 24.55 7.23
N PHE A 598 13.82 23.72 7.00
CA PHE A 598 12.58 23.75 7.78
C PHE A 598 12.84 23.40 9.25
N ALA A 599 13.67 22.40 9.54
CA ALA A 599 14.02 22.05 10.91
C ALA A 599 14.78 23.18 11.61
N LEU A 600 15.74 23.82 10.92
CA LEU A 600 16.48 24.98 11.42
C LEU A 600 15.56 26.20 11.66
N LEU A 601 14.59 26.42 10.77
CA LEU A 601 13.58 27.45 10.94
C LEU A 601 12.69 27.18 12.16
N GLY A 602 12.30 25.94 12.40
CA GLY A 602 11.55 25.57 13.61
C GLY A 602 12.35 25.82 14.88
N ASP A 603 13.61 25.37 14.91
CA ASP A 603 14.50 25.48 16.06
C ASP A 603 14.73 26.93 16.49
N SER A 604 14.87 27.86 15.53
CA SER A 604 15.03 29.30 15.81
C SER A 604 13.82 29.92 16.53
N TYR A 605 12.66 29.26 16.49
CA TYR A 605 11.43 29.65 17.17
C TYR A 605 11.01 28.67 18.28
N GLY A 606 11.87 27.71 18.65
CA GLY A 606 11.63 26.76 19.74
C GLY A 606 10.75 25.56 19.38
N TYR A 607 10.53 25.28 18.10
CA TYR A 607 9.80 24.10 17.63
C TYR A 607 10.75 22.97 17.27
N LYS A 608 10.39 21.76 17.70
CA LYS A 608 11.15 20.56 17.34
C LYS A 608 10.80 20.10 15.93
N ARG A 609 11.60 19.17 15.43
CA ARG A 609 11.40 18.54 14.12
C ARG A 609 10.04 17.85 14.01
N GLU A 610 9.59 17.22 15.09
CA GLU A 610 8.29 16.55 15.17
C GLU A 610 7.13 17.55 15.07
N ASP A 611 7.32 18.79 15.55
CA ASP A 611 6.35 19.86 15.42
C ASP A 611 6.32 20.40 13.99
N MET A 612 7.50 20.66 13.41
CA MET A 612 7.63 21.15 12.03
C MET A 612 7.07 20.20 10.98
N ALA A 613 6.97 18.90 11.29
CA ALA A 613 6.28 17.94 10.42
C ALA A 613 4.80 18.30 10.14
N TYR A 614 4.19 19.13 10.98
CA TYR A 614 2.82 19.64 10.82
C TYR A 614 2.74 21.03 10.17
N PHE A 615 3.87 21.63 9.77
CA PHE A 615 3.89 22.91 9.07
C PHE A 615 3.37 22.77 7.63
N ASN A 616 2.66 23.77 7.12
CA ASN A 616 2.19 23.81 5.73
C ASN A 616 3.21 24.54 4.86
N ALA A 617 3.90 23.81 3.98
CA ALA A 617 4.96 24.35 3.12
C ALA A 617 4.51 25.51 2.22
N ASN A 618 3.21 25.66 1.92
CA ASN A 618 2.71 26.79 1.13
C ASN A 618 2.96 28.16 1.80
N LEU A 619 3.06 28.18 3.13
CA LEU A 619 3.29 29.41 3.89
C LEU A 619 4.72 29.94 3.73
N ILE A 620 5.65 29.18 3.13
CA ILE A 620 7.00 29.70 2.86
C ILE A 620 6.96 30.91 1.93
N ASN A 621 6.03 30.94 0.98
CA ASN A 621 5.85 32.10 0.11
C ASN A 621 5.42 33.33 0.91
N GLN A 622 4.50 33.15 1.86
CA GLN A 622 4.08 34.22 2.75
C GLN A 622 5.25 34.71 3.61
N LEU A 623 6.05 33.79 4.18
CA LEU A 623 7.24 34.16 4.96
C LEU A 623 8.29 34.89 4.13
N MET A 624 8.42 34.57 2.84
CA MET A 624 9.38 35.21 1.93
C MET A 624 8.91 36.60 1.46
N THR A 625 7.62 36.77 1.17
CA THR A 625 7.10 38.02 0.57
C THR A 625 6.43 38.96 1.56
N GLY A 626 5.99 38.43 2.70
CA GLY A 626 5.21 39.15 3.71
C GLY A 626 6.06 39.76 4.80
N SER A 627 5.43 40.62 5.60
CA SER A 627 6.03 41.26 6.79
C SER A 627 5.41 40.76 8.10
N ASP A 628 4.63 39.68 8.05
CA ASP A 628 3.96 39.09 9.20
C ASP A 628 4.97 38.52 10.20
N SER A 629 4.53 38.35 11.45
CA SER A 629 5.34 37.66 12.46
C SER A 629 5.58 36.21 12.06
N GLN A 630 6.83 35.85 11.74
CA GLN A 630 7.20 34.47 11.37
C GLN A 630 6.79 33.48 12.47
N PHE A 631 6.93 33.87 13.75
CA PHE A 631 6.55 33.05 14.89
C PHE A 631 5.04 32.71 14.86
N GLU A 632 4.18 33.68 14.61
CA GLU A 632 2.72 33.46 14.59
C GLU A 632 2.31 32.59 13.42
N VAL A 633 2.86 32.86 12.22
CA VAL A 633 2.60 32.05 11.01
C VAL A 633 3.01 30.59 11.23
N ILE A 634 4.18 30.35 11.81
CA ILE A 634 4.69 29.00 12.10
C ILE A 634 3.83 28.31 13.17
N ARG A 635 3.57 28.98 14.30
CA ARG A 635 2.74 28.46 15.40
C ARG A 635 1.37 28.04 14.90
N ASP A 636 0.69 28.94 14.20
CA ASP A 636 -0.70 28.73 13.79
C ASP A 636 -0.79 27.62 12.73
N SER A 637 0.20 27.53 11.84
CA SER A 637 0.30 26.43 10.89
C SER A 637 0.49 25.08 11.57
N ILE A 638 1.41 24.97 12.53
CA ILE A 638 1.69 23.71 13.25
C ILE A 638 0.46 23.25 14.02
N ASN A 639 -0.20 24.18 14.73
CA ASN A 639 -1.41 23.88 15.49
C ASN A 639 -2.53 23.37 14.57
N ALA A 640 -2.76 24.06 13.45
CA ALA A 640 -3.75 23.63 12.46
C ALA A 640 -3.42 22.25 11.87
N GLY A 641 -2.13 21.99 11.57
CA GLY A 641 -1.69 20.70 11.04
C GLY A 641 -1.85 19.55 12.04
N LYS A 642 -1.57 19.79 13.33
CA LYS A 642 -1.78 18.79 14.40
C LYS A 642 -3.25 18.40 14.55
N GLU A 643 -4.16 19.38 14.56
CA GLU A 643 -5.60 19.12 14.65
C GLU A 643 -6.14 18.40 13.40
N LEU A 644 -5.65 18.77 12.21
CA LEU A 644 -5.98 18.09 10.96
C LEU A 644 -5.52 16.63 11.01
N TYR A 645 -4.26 16.37 11.39
CA TYR A 645 -3.71 15.02 11.44
C TYR A 645 -4.47 14.13 12.44
N LYS A 646 -4.74 14.66 13.64
CA LYS A 646 -5.54 14.00 14.67
C LYS A 646 -6.90 13.57 14.13
N SER A 647 -7.56 14.45 13.39
CA SER A 647 -8.85 14.15 12.74
C SER A 647 -8.71 13.11 11.62
N SER A 648 -7.74 13.28 10.72
CA SER A 648 -7.53 12.41 9.56
C SER A 648 -7.21 10.97 9.94
N SER A 649 -6.41 10.75 11.00
CA SER A 649 -6.03 9.41 11.50
C SER A 649 -7.20 8.58 12.01
N LEU A 650 -8.34 9.23 12.28
CA LEU A 650 -9.59 8.60 12.72
C LEU A 650 -10.60 8.40 11.57
N ILE A 651 -10.26 8.82 10.36
CA ILE A 651 -11.08 8.64 9.16
C ILE A 651 -10.55 7.43 8.38
N LYS A 652 -11.47 6.54 7.99
CA LYS A 652 -11.20 5.42 7.10
C LYS A 652 -11.93 5.66 5.78
N LEU A 653 -11.21 5.49 4.67
CA LEU A 653 -11.71 5.55 3.30
C LEU A 653 -11.10 4.37 2.51
N PRO A 654 -11.79 3.84 1.49
CA PRO A 654 -11.26 2.74 0.69
C PRO A 654 -10.10 3.22 -0.21
N PRO A 655 -9.20 2.32 -0.63
CA PRO A 655 -8.10 2.67 -1.55
C PRO A 655 -8.56 3.23 -2.91
N LEU A 656 -9.78 2.89 -3.32
CA LEU A 656 -10.48 3.43 -4.49
C LEU A 656 -11.91 3.80 -4.09
N ILE A 657 -12.31 5.05 -4.35
CA ILE A 657 -13.64 5.60 -4.05
C ILE A 657 -14.40 5.78 -5.37
N ASN A 658 -15.47 5.01 -5.55
CA ASN A 658 -16.35 5.03 -6.72
C ASN A 658 -17.70 5.74 -6.47
N SER A 659 -18.05 5.98 -5.20
CA SER A 659 -19.31 6.60 -4.79
C SER A 659 -19.11 7.49 -3.56
N SER A 660 -19.91 8.53 -3.41
CA SER A 660 -19.87 9.36 -2.20
C SER A 660 -20.29 8.61 -0.94
N ARG A 661 -21.12 7.57 -1.09
CA ARG A 661 -21.56 6.69 -0.01
C ARG A 661 -20.39 5.97 0.68
N GLU A 662 -19.32 5.70 -0.07
CA GLU A 662 -18.11 5.05 0.43
C GLU A 662 -17.31 5.90 1.42
N ALA A 663 -17.69 7.17 1.63
CA ALA A 663 -17.20 7.95 2.77
C ALA A 663 -17.67 7.37 4.13
N TYR A 664 -18.78 6.63 4.16
CA TYR A 664 -19.37 6.10 5.39
C TYR A 664 -19.34 4.58 5.48
N GLU A 665 -19.54 3.91 4.36
CA GLU A 665 -19.68 2.46 4.29
C GLU A 665 -19.04 1.94 3.01
N PHE A 666 -18.08 1.02 3.14
CA PHE A 666 -17.35 0.48 2.01
C PHE A 666 -16.85 -0.94 2.28
N LYS A 667 -16.48 -1.63 1.21
CA LYS A 667 -15.88 -2.96 1.25
C LYS A 667 -14.49 -2.91 0.63
N ILE A 668 -13.53 -3.55 1.28
CA ILE A 668 -12.20 -3.80 0.74
C ILE A 668 -12.11 -5.29 0.44
N SER A 669 -11.91 -5.63 -0.83
CA SER A 669 -11.50 -6.96 -1.26
C SER A 669 -9.99 -7.09 -1.11
N GLU A 670 -9.48 -8.30 -0.84
CA GLU A 670 -8.03 -8.50 -0.71
C GLU A 670 -7.28 -7.97 -1.95
N CYS A 671 -6.28 -7.12 -1.71
CA CYS A 671 -5.23 -6.92 -2.71
C CYS A 671 -4.42 -8.22 -2.79
N GLU A 672 -4.26 -8.72 -4.01
CA GLU A 672 -3.26 -9.74 -4.29
C GLU A 672 -1.91 -9.03 -4.37
N PRO A 673 -0.98 -9.32 -3.44
CA PRO A 673 0.35 -8.78 -3.57
C PRO A 673 1.01 -9.28 -4.84
N SER A 674 1.90 -8.46 -5.38
CA SER A 674 2.82 -8.86 -6.44
C SER A 674 3.98 -9.65 -5.84
N TYR A 675 4.20 -10.87 -6.33
CA TYR A 675 5.34 -11.70 -5.94
C TYR A 675 6.45 -11.55 -6.97
N ILE A 676 7.62 -11.12 -6.52
CA ILE A 676 8.74 -10.79 -7.38
C ILE A 676 9.82 -11.87 -7.24
N THR A 677 10.40 -12.27 -8.37
CA THR A 677 11.29 -13.43 -8.56
C THR A 677 10.57 -14.79 -8.48
N ARG A 678 11.31 -15.88 -8.68
CA ARG A 678 10.85 -17.27 -8.52
C ARG A 678 11.48 -17.97 -7.31
N LYS A 679 12.06 -17.18 -6.39
CA LYS A 679 12.79 -17.74 -5.25
C LYS A 679 11.85 -17.98 -4.07
N LYS A 680 12.29 -18.89 -3.21
CA LYS A 680 11.64 -19.24 -1.96
C LYS A 680 12.61 -19.02 -0.81
N VAL A 681 12.13 -18.46 0.29
CA VAL A 681 12.95 -18.22 1.48
C VAL A 681 12.15 -18.38 2.76
N ILE A 682 12.81 -18.87 3.82
CA ILE A 682 12.24 -18.93 5.17
C ILE A 682 13.22 -18.20 6.08
N ALA A 683 12.76 -17.16 6.76
CA ALA A 683 13.61 -16.37 7.65
C ALA A 683 12.81 -15.66 8.74
N THR A 684 13.53 -15.19 9.77
CA THR A 684 12.96 -14.32 10.78
C THR A 684 12.56 -12.97 10.20
N VAL A 685 11.53 -12.36 10.75
CA VAL A 685 11.01 -11.07 10.32
C VAL A 685 11.70 -9.93 11.07
N ALA A 686 11.97 -8.83 10.38
CA ALA A 686 12.40 -7.57 11.02
C ALA A 686 11.65 -6.37 10.43
N ASN A 687 11.17 -5.50 11.31
CA ASN A 687 10.58 -4.22 10.92
C ASN A 687 11.70 -3.21 10.66
N CYS A 688 11.68 -2.59 9.48
CA CYS A 688 12.73 -1.67 9.04
C CYS A 688 12.90 -0.43 9.94
N ILE A 689 11.86 -0.05 10.70
CA ILE A 689 11.87 1.13 11.57
C ILE A 689 12.36 0.79 12.98
N GLU A 690 11.97 -0.38 13.50
CA GLU A 690 12.14 -0.76 14.91
C GLU A 690 13.42 -1.57 15.16
N ASN A 691 13.91 -2.29 14.15
CA ASN A 691 15.08 -3.14 14.27
C ASN A 691 16.33 -2.47 13.69
N THR A 692 17.50 -2.99 14.07
CA THR A 692 18.81 -2.55 13.58
C THR A 692 19.61 -3.68 12.94
N ASP A 693 19.24 -4.93 13.18
CA ASP A 693 19.86 -6.11 12.57
C ASP A 693 18.92 -6.71 11.51
N PHE A 694 19.38 -6.68 10.26
CA PHE A 694 18.63 -7.09 9.08
C PHE A 694 19.26 -8.31 8.37
N LYS A 695 20.41 -8.78 8.85
CA LYS A 695 21.18 -9.85 8.21
C LYS A 695 20.42 -11.16 8.25
N ASP A 696 20.30 -11.80 7.09
CA ASP A 696 19.59 -13.05 6.90
C ASP A 696 18.08 -13.02 7.25
N LYS A 697 17.43 -11.84 7.24
CA LYS A 697 16.00 -11.67 7.60
C LYS A 697 15.09 -11.33 6.41
N ILE A 698 13.77 -11.50 6.61
CA ILE A 698 12.73 -10.92 5.75
C ILE A 698 12.37 -9.54 6.32
N ILE A 699 12.56 -8.49 5.53
CA ILE A 699 12.38 -7.11 5.98
C ILE A 699 10.97 -6.62 5.65
N LEU A 700 10.30 -5.98 6.60
CA LEU A 700 8.99 -5.35 6.41
C LEU A 700 9.12 -3.83 6.28
N ILE A 701 8.56 -3.28 5.21
CA ILE A 701 8.61 -1.85 4.89
C ILE A 701 7.21 -1.37 4.50
N THR A 702 6.63 -0.44 5.24
CA THR A 702 5.24 -0.01 4.97
C THR A 702 5.12 0.63 3.58
N SER A 703 5.97 1.62 3.30
CA SER A 703 6.03 2.35 2.04
C SER A 703 7.49 2.60 1.71
N ALA A 704 7.93 2.13 0.54
CA ALA A 704 9.34 2.11 0.19
C ALA A 704 9.62 3.06 -0.97
N ASP A 705 10.55 3.98 -0.73
CA ASP A 705 11.15 4.84 -1.74
C ASP A 705 12.66 4.55 -1.82
N PRO A 706 13.42 5.17 -2.75
CA PRO A 706 14.85 4.92 -2.90
C PRO A 706 15.70 5.24 -1.66
N GLY A 707 15.13 5.96 -0.67
CA GLY A 707 15.77 6.16 0.63
C GLY A 707 15.85 4.89 1.47
N TYR A 708 15.26 3.78 1.02
CA TYR A 708 15.40 2.46 1.63
C TYR A 708 16.48 1.60 0.96
N ASP A 709 17.20 2.09 -0.05
CA ASP A 709 18.21 1.27 -0.78
C ASP A 709 19.33 0.72 0.09
N TRP A 710 19.60 1.38 1.21
CA TRP A 710 20.55 0.91 2.22
C TRP A 710 20.20 -0.48 2.76
N ILE A 711 18.94 -0.93 2.74
CA ILE A 711 18.59 -2.29 3.22
C ILE A 711 19.30 -3.36 2.40
N PHE A 712 19.60 -3.10 1.13
CA PHE A 712 20.22 -4.08 0.24
C PHE A 712 21.70 -4.29 0.54
N SER A 713 22.34 -3.42 1.34
CA SER A 713 23.69 -3.66 1.84
C SER A 713 23.74 -4.68 2.99
N HIS A 714 22.59 -5.03 3.60
CA HIS A 714 22.53 -5.84 4.81
C HIS A 714 22.40 -7.35 4.57
N LYS A 715 22.65 -7.85 3.34
CA LYS A 715 22.56 -9.30 3.01
C LYS A 715 21.20 -9.90 3.43
N ILE A 716 20.11 -9.19 3.13
CA ILE A 716 18.74 -9.62 3.46
C ILE A 716 18.35 -10.89 2.69
N LYS A 717 17.42 -11.67 3.22
CA LYS A 717 16.89 -12.89 2.59
C LYS A 717 15.68 -12.64 1.70
N GLY A 718 14.91 -11.60 1.99
CA GLY A 718 13.74 -11.16 1.25
C GLY A 718 13.13 -9.92 1.88
N PHE A 719 12.10 -9.35 1.26
CA PHE A 719 11.37 -8.23 1.86
C PHE A 719 9.91 -8.17 1.42
N ILE A 720 9.09 -7.48 2.21
CA ILE A 720 7.67 -7.30 1.97
C ILE A 720 7.31 -5.82 2.12
N THR A 721 6.52 -5.28 1.19
CA THR A 721 5.95 -3.94 1.30
C THR A 721 4.43 -3.93 1.47
N ALA A 722 3.90 -2.98 2.25
CA ALA A 722 2.45 -2.81 2.37
C ALA A 722 1.89 -2.15 1.10
N PHE A 723 2.58 -1.13 0.59
CA PHE A 723 2.22 -0.41 -0.62
C PHE A 723 3.33 -0.50 -1.67
N GLY A 724 2.94 -0.41 -2.93
CA GLY A 724 3.80 -0.46 -4.12
C GLY A 724 3.20 -1.38 -5.19
N GLY A 725 3.58 -1.16 -6.44
CA GLY A 725 3.17 -2.02 -7.56
C GLY A 725 4.30 -2.90 -8.11
N CYS A 726 3.96 -3.82 -9.02
CA CYS A 726 4.91 -4.73 -9.68
C CYS A 726 6.03 -4.03 -10.46
N ASN A 727 5.84 -2.76 -10.82
CA ASN A 727 6.82 -1.91 -11.52
C ASN A 727 7.40 -0.81 -10.61
N SER A 728 7.22 -0.91 -9.29
CA SER A 728 7.82 0.00 -8.32
C SER A 728 9.35 -0.11 -8.31
N HIS A 729 10.02 0.90 -7.75
CA HIS A 729 11.48 0.89 -7.62
C HIS A 729 11.96 -0.34 -6.84
N MET A 730 11.29 -0.70 -5.74
CA MET A 730 11.62 -1.90 -4.97
C MET A 730 11.41 -3.20 -5.76
N ALA A 731 10.35 -3.29 -6.58
CA ALA A 731 10.13 -4.46 -7.41
C ALA A 731 11.26 -4.64 -8.44
N ILE A 732 11.71 -3.54 -9.07
CA ILE A 732 12.85 -3.56 -9.98
C ILE A 732 14.13 -4.01 -9.25
N ARG A 733 14.40 -3.47 -8.05
CA ARG A 733 15.57 -3.88 -7.23
C ARG A 733 15.53 -5.35 -6.83
N ALA A 734 14.36 -5.87 -6.46
CA ALA A 734 14.20 -7.29 -6.17
C ALA A 734 14.57 -8.17 -7.37
N VAL A 735 14.19 -7.77 -8.59
CA VAL A 735 14.60 -8.47 -9.82
C VAL A 735 16.10 -8.35 -10.06
N GLU A 736 16.65 -7.13 -10.02
CA GLU A 736 18.08 -6.86 -10.29
C GLU A 736 19.01 -7.63 -9.34
N LEU A 737 18.68 -7.63 -8.05
CA LEU A 737 19.45 -8.34 -7.02
C LEU A 737 19.04 -9.81 -6.87
N ASN A 738 18.01 -10.24 -7.61
CA ASN A 738 17.44 -11.58 -7.54
C ASN A 738 17.08 -11.97 -6.09
N ILE A 739 16.42 -11.07 -5.37
CA ILE A 739 15.96 -11.23 -3.98
C ILE A 739 14.44 -11.47 -3.99
N PRO A 740 13.93 -12.51 -3.31
CA PRO A 740 12.49 -12.77 -3.25
C PRO A 740 11.76 -11.66 -2.50
N ALA A 741 10.69 -11.13 -3.09
CA ALA A 741 9.94 -10.02 -2.52
C ALA A 741 8.43 -10.11 -2.75
N VAL A 742 7.67 -9.50 -1.85
CA VAL A 742 6.21 -9.38 -1.92
C VAL A 742 5.86 -7.90 -1.84
N ILE A 743 5.29 -7.35 -2.90
CA ILE A 743 5.04 -5.92 -3.06
C ILE A 743 3.54 -5.66 -3.04
N GLY A 744 3.10 -4.65 -2.30
CA GLY A 744 1.68 -4.27 -2.27
C GLY A 744 0.80 -5.27 -1.51
N ALA A 745 1.28 -5.77 -0.37
CA ALA A 745 0.52 -6.69 0.50
C ALA A 745 -0.80 -6.12 1.03
N GLY A 746 -0.95 -4.79 1.01
CA GLY A 746 -2.02 -4.08 1.69
C GLY A 746 -1.78 -4.03 3.20
N GLU A 747 -2.42 -3.07 3.86
CA GLU A 747 -2.23 -2.80 5.29
C GLU A 747 -2.56 -4.02 6.16
N PHE A 748 -3.59 -4.79 5.80
CA PHE A 748 -4.05 -5.93 6.60
C PHE A 748 -3.03 -7.08 6.65
N LYS A 749 -2.64 -7.64 5.48
CA LYS A 749 -1.67 -8.75 5.40
C LYS A 749 -0.30 -8.29 5.91
N PHE A 750 0.11 -7.07 5.59
CA PHE A 750 1.35 -6.51 6.09
C PHE A 750 1.40 -6.48 7.63
N ASN A 751 0.36 -5.95 8.28
CA ASN A 751 0.29 -5.89 9.74
C ASN A 751 0.17 -7.28 10.39
N GLN A 752 -0.47 -8.24 9.71
CA GLN A 752 -0.51 -9.62 10.15
C GLN A 752 0.88 -10.27 10.11
N TRP A 753 1.57 -10.17 8.97
CA TRP A 753 2.91 -10.72 8.78
C TRP A 753 3.96 -10.02 9.65
N ALA A 754 3.75 -8.75 9.99
CA ALA A 754 4.59 -8.00 10.92
C ALA A 754 4.60 -8.54 12.35
N LYS A 755 3.57 -9.30 12.75
CA LYS A 755 3.49 -9.91 14.07
C LYS A 755 4.15 -11.30 14.11
N ALA A 756 4.44 -11.90 12.95
CA ALA A 756 5.08 -13.21 12.87
C ALA A 756 6.57 -13.13 13.27
N LYS A 757 7.08 -14.18 13.91
CA LYS A 757 8.52 -14.30 14.18
C LYS A 757 9.25 -14.85 12.96
N VAL A 758 8.65 -15.80 12.25
CA VAL A 758 9.23 -16.45 11.06
C VAL A 758 8.19 -16.54 9.95
N LEU A 759 8.59 -16.11 8.75
CA LEU A 759 7.79 -16.23 7.54
C LEU A 759 8.49 -17.13 6.52
N GLU A 760 7.70 -17.92 5.81
CA GLU A 760 8.05 -18.51 4.53
C GLU A 760 7.49 -17.60 3.43
N LEU A 761 8.35 -17.19 2.50
CA LEU A 761 8.01 -16.38 1.35
C LEU A 761 8.34 -17.18 0.09
N ASP A 762 7.31 -17.63 -0.62
CA ASP A 762 7.38 -18.51 -1.78
C ASP A 762 6.81 -17.77 -3.00
N CYS A 763 7.68 -17.05 -3.71
CA CYS A 763 7.27 -16.20 -4.83
C CYS A 763 6.80 -17.01 -6.04
N GLU A 764 7.34 -18.22 -6.24
CA GLU A 764 6.91 -19.11 -7.33
C GLU A 764 5.49 -19.62 -7.11
N SER A 765 5.14 -19.94 -5.87
CA SER A 765 3.80 -20.41 -5.51
C SER A 765 2.83 -19.28 -5.14
N HIS A 766 3.24 -18.01 -5.27
CA HIS A 766 2.49 -16.82 -4.86
C HIS A 766 1.93 -16.94 -3.42
N CYS A 767 2.78 -17.33 -2.47
CA CYS A 767 2.36 -17.64 -1.11
C CYS A 767 3.31 -17.06 -0.05
N VAL A 768 2.73 -16.55 1.04
CA VAL A 768 3.43 -16.24 2.30
C VAL A 768 2.79 -17.06 3.41
N ARG A 769 3.59 -17.78 4.20
CA ARG A 769 3.10 -18.58 5.33
C ARG A 769 3.74 -18.16 6.64
N VAL A 770 2.92 -18.01 7.67
CA VAL A 770 3.39 -17.85 9.05
C VAL A 770 3.88 -19.20 9.55
N VAL A 771 5.18 -19.28 9.84
CA VAL A 771 5.81 -20.51 10.35
C VAL A 771 5.84 -20.49 11.88
N LYS A 772 6.07 -19.32 12.49
CA LYS A 772 6.21 -19.15 13.94
C LYS A 772 5.86 -17.75 14.42
#